data_AF-A0A7S4HY68-F1
#
_entry.id   AF-A0A7S4HY68-F1
#
_cell.length_a   1.000
_cell.length_b   1.000
_cell.length_c   1.000
_cell.angle_alpha   90.00
_cell.angle_beta   90.00
_cell.angle_gamma   90.00
#
_symmetry.space_group_name_H-M   'P 1'
#
loop_
_entity.id
_entity.type
_entity.pdbx_description
1 polymer ?
#
loop_
_entity_poly.entity_id
_entity_poly.type
_entity_poly.pdbx_seq_one_letter_code
_entity_poly.pdbx_strand_id
1 'polypeptide(L)'
;TPPGGGMEGPQTRGGSSSSSPARRGRRRLAAFAALAVSALCFRDVLPASSSSGALSSALRGIWDEDTRQRNAERVKLEQLRRSATTTEFTGEPSHLRMCRHLLPRFEYALEVDSAKKRAEALGLTGMNLANIPELQMPEPIEMEYLIVEEDEGVCRDASAPHLALLQIASSTLLSAASRKFELNVEYRHNCPSWRDGASPADDPVRVQEMLPPDLLESSPTYQSDGIAMEVLAIKNICQGCVTETEQSGVSKRNCALFTRPTVYNPFVLNGKKRVKRGWKTMAAKRAQDLEEKRSVEDAQRAKAVQLGIAGVSAPAAAAEGEAATVEGEAAPAAPEGDAAPAAPEGEAAPVEGEAAPPAEAAAPEAAPEAAAAVEEQAPEAAPESEPEAEPAEASVARRLQEMIEDTARRLQEEAEEDAAEEEEAPKEEAAAAPAAPADPTKAVPLGAAAASTDRTVAQKSQQLPTGIVSVLPILVDTLRHVANVWNDARISSIGEIIDGRVSNRPGAMVGPTQKSPEEQEIMERRKGEKTSYSLETNDEAVVYLSCKKENCADEEVGDALAMPFYVYSTEIPRHVAAITVVASADCTVNVEGCRAHGQALAGFFREFYPRAAVEFLDEASTYAAYARMLNADYLVCPPGVGCVLPALAQLGRSTLVGNPHLVPWLTLLPVESVWNATFLHFQEVPVSTVEEMDYDVFLKKIPPGKIGQCRQLRGRLGTWVEDLDFAAQSQYVTPIRHYAGEADLRFQPSPESPFRPATTYRWSESTFPTCDAQRLTREGLCDAMLESETERIFVLGDSMGMNMAQSLWKLTGHEDNPSEFGTRDPNWDRVVECGPDYDDFAFTISFARNDQLLENDRPVDINTGVRNCFAYCYPWTERYAKYPGKTLLVVNTGPHYQSHHEYQYTMRQVIKTVDAMERPNDVMLWRTSVPGHRDCDAPNLKPFGTYAEYAPTVTDEYSWDKFVGYNDYASKLLDYRARDDRRGPPDINPKPPPKVVDGIPLPPPPPPPPSRTRMELLDVYPMSVLRQDGHVSSADECPTCAAGGQERDCLHWFLPGPPDWWGHVMYSHLLDLSRRGI
;
A
#
# COMPACT_ATOMS: atom_id res chain seq x y z
N THR A 1 26.69 -38.85 46.97
CA THR A 1 26.90 -40.13 47.67
C THR A 1 25.91 -41.16 47.14
N PRO A 2 26.34 -42.21 46.41
CA PRO A 2 25.48 -43.32 45.93
C PRO A 2 25.35 -44.43 47.01
N PRO A 3 24.44 -45.45 46.94
CA PRO A 3 23.90 -46.18 45.76
C PRO A 3 22.35 -46.42 45.82
N GLY A 4 21.65 -47.22 44.97
CA GLY A 4 21.95 -47.95 43.72
C GLY A 4 20.92 -49.09 43.42
N GLY A 5 20.95 -49.67 42.21
CA GLY A 5 20.18 -50.88 41.76
C GLY A 5 18.93 -50.59 40.89
N GLY A 6 18.55 -51.39 39.87
CA GLY A 6 19.22 -52.55 39.24
C GLY A 6 18.34 -53.26 38.18
N MET A 7 18.95 -54.14 37.35
CA MET A 7 18.36 -55.04 36.31
C MET A 7 17.74 -54.37 35.07
N GLU A 8 18.08 -54.65 33.80
CA GLU A 8 18.45 -55.88 33.02
C GLU A 8 17.30 -56.44 32.16
N GLY A 9 17.56 -56.59 30.85
CA GLY A 9 17.21 -57.84 30.15
C GLY A 9 16.21 -57.74 28.99
N PRO A 10 16.52 -58.30 27.79
CA PRO A 10 15.73 -58.09 26.57
C PRO A 10 15.05 -59.36 26.04
N GLN A 11 14.14 -59.24 25.04
CA GLN A 11 14.12 -60.12 23.85
C GLN A 11 13.21 -59.67 22.69
N THR A 12 13.18 -60.45 21.61
CA THR A 12 12.90 -60.03 20.23
C THR A 12 11.79 -60.83 19.51
N ARG A 13 11.26 -60.25 18.41
CA ARG A 13 10.62 -60.89 17.22
C ARG A 13 9.25 -61.59 17.38
N GLY A 14 8.32 -61.30 16.44
CA GLY A 14 7.23 -62.26 16.15
C GLY A 14 6.03 -61.91 15.25
N GLY A 15 6.21 -61.47 13.99
CA GLY A 15 5.48 -62.06 12.84
C GLY A 15 4.04 -61.64 12.40
N SER A 16 3.89 -61.48 11.08
CA SER A 16 2.68 -61.68 10.22
C SER A 16 1.56 -60.61 10.20
N SER A 17 0.73 -60.44 9.15
CA SER A 17 0.86 -60.65 7.69
C SER A 17 -0.38 -60.09 6.93
N SER A 18 -0.34 -59.99 5.59
CA SER A 18 -1.46 -59.64 4.65
C SER A 18 -1.89 -58.14 4.63
N SER A 19 -2.38 -57.55 3.54
CA SER A 19 -2.46 -57.94 2.10
C SER A 19 -2.64 -56.71 1.16
N SER A 20 -2.29 -56.91 -0.11
CA SER A 20 -2.40 -55.99 -1.28
C SER A 20 -3.86 -55.57 -1.64
N PRO A 21 -4.14 -54.57 -2.53
CA PRO A 21 -3.63 -54.53 -3.92
C PRO A 21 -3.41 -53.15 -4.60
N ALA A 22 -2.89 -53.21 -5.84
CA ALA A 22 -2.50 -52.07 -6.68
C ALA A 22 -3.36 -51.89 -7.96
N ARG A 23 -3.37 -50.66 -8.52
CA ARG A 23 -3.59 -50.31 -9.95
C ARG A 23 -2.71 -49.08 -10.26
N ARG A 24 -1.81 -48.96 -11.26
CA ARG A 24 -1.69 -49.32 -12.69
C ARG A 24 -2.38 -48.39 -13.71
N GLY A 25 -1.54 -47.57 -14.38
CA GLY A 25 -1.76 -46.91 -15.68
C GLY A 25 -0.86 -45.66 -15.81
N ARG A 26 -0.16 -45.34 -16.91
CA ARG A 26 0.06 -46.00 -18.22
C ARG A 26 1.48 -45.64 -18.76
N ARG A 27 1.93 -46.34 -19.81
CA ARG A 27 3.20 -46.11 -20.55
C ARG A 27 3.02 -45.19 -21.77
N ARG A 28 4.15 -44.66 -22.26
CA ARG A 28 4.57 -44.28 -23.65
C ARG A 28 4.92 -42.79 -23.79
N LEU A 29 5.90 -42.37 -24.60
CA LEU A 29 7.14 -43.00 -25.08
C LEU A 29 8.08 -41.87 -25.59
N ALA A 30 9.39 -42.12 -25.74
CA ALA A 30 10.39 -41.13 -26.12
C ALA A 30 10.33 -40.66 -27.59
N ALA A 31 10.87 -39.46 -27.87
CA ALA A 31 11.91 -39.24 -28.90
C ALA A 31 12.54 -37.82 -28.84
N PHE A 32 13.78 -37.71 -29.37
CA PHE A 32 14.54 -36.49 -29.72
C PHE A 32 15.01 -35.52 -28.62
N ALA A 33 16.20 -35.83 -28.08
CA ALA A 33 17.15 -34.84 -27.58
C ALA A 33 18.55 -35.15 -28.14
N ALA A 34 19.05 -34.36 -29.09
CA ALA A 34 20.41 -34.46 -29.62
C ALA A 34 20.81 -33.21 -30.42
N LEU A 35 21.47 -32.23 -29.77
CA LEU A 35 22.44 -31.25 -30.30
C LEU A 35 22.62 -30.10 -29.30
N ALA A 36 23.72 -30.12 -28.51
CA ALA A 36 24.41 -28.94 -27.89
C ALA A 36 25.35 -29.28 -26.70
N VAL A 37 26.01 -30.45 -26.64
CA VAL A 37 27.11 -30.68 -25.67
C VAL A 37 28.26 -31.44 -26.34
N SER A 38 29.14 -30.74 -27.06
CA SER A 38 30.48 -31.20 -27.50
C SER A 38 31.24 -30.07 -28.21
N ALA A 39 31.65 -29.03 -27.47
CA ALA A 39 32.43 -27.91 -28.01
C ALA A 39 33.58 -27.46 -27.09
N LEU A 40 34.12 -28.37 -26.26
CA LEU A 40 35.38 -28.22 -25.54
C LEU A 40 36.06 -29.60 -25.48
N CYS A 41 37.35 -29.65 -25.87
CA CYS A 41 38.21 -30.83 -26.12
C CYS A 41 38.19 -31.42 -27.54
N PHE A 42 39.01 -30.86 -28.43
CA PHE A 42 40.08 -31.58 -29.15
C PHE A 42 40.90 -30.57 -29.96
N ARG A 43 42.16 -30.36 -29.56
CA ARG A 43 43.14 -29.57 -30.30
C ARG A 43 44.32 -30.49 -30.56
N ASP A 44 44.82 -30.44 -31.80
CA ASP A 44 45.97 -31.14 -32.38
C ASP A 44 45.69 -32.40 -33.25
N VAL A 45 46.57 -32.57 -34.24
CA VAL A 45 46.69 -33.65 -35.26
C VAL A 45 45.94 -33.46 -36.61
N LEU A 46 46.66 -32.79 -37.54
CA LEU A 46 46.69 -33.01 -39.02
C LEU A 46 45.48 -32.49 -39.87
N PRO A 47 45.62 -32.31 -41.21
CA PRO A 47 45.92 -30.97 -41.74
C PRO A 47 44.94 -30.48 -42.83
N ALA A 48 45.15 -29.23 -43.26
CA ALA A 48 44.28 -28.50 -44.18
C ALA A 48 44.05 -29.18 -45.54
N SER A 49 42.81 -29.13 -46.01
CA SER A 49 42.49 -29.09 -47.45
C SER A 49 41.47 -28.00 -47.75
N SER A 50 41.58 -27.42 -48.94
CA SER A 50 40.98 -26.14 -49.31
C SER A 50 39.53 -26.25 -49.82
N SER A 51 38.57 -25.64 -49.13
CA SER A 51 37.23 -25.36 -49.70
C SER A 51 36.42 -24.23 -49.04
N SER A 52 36.76 -23.78 -47.82
CA SER A 52 35.99 -22.77 -47.08
C SER A 52 36.08 -21.33 -47.61
N GLY A 53 37.04 -21.02 -48.49
CA GLY A 53 37.28 -19.66 -48.99
C GLY A 53 36.15 -19.08 -49.84
N ALA A 54 35.46 -19.91 -50.63
CA ALA A 54 34.43 -19.43 -51.56
C ALA A 54 33.18 -18.89 -50.83
N LEU A 55 32.67 -19.63 -49.84
CA LEU A 55 31.47 -19.24 -49.09
C LEU A 55 31.74 -18.01 -48.20
N SER A 56 32.93 -17.94 -47.58
CA SER A 56 33.33 -16.78 -46.78
C SER A 56 33.61 -15.52 -47.61
N SER A 57 33.98 -15.67 -48.89
CA SER A 57 34.14 -14.56 -49.83
C SER A 57 32.78 -14.06 -50.32
N ALA A 58 31.85 -14.96 -50.68
CA ALA A 58 30.50 -14.58 -51.10
C ALA A 58 29.70 -13.90 -49.97
N LEU A 59 29.74 -14.43 -48.74
CA LEU A 59 29.08 -13.81 -47.60
C LEU A 59 29.70 -12.47 -47.20
N ARG A 60 31.03 -12.32 -47.31
CA ARG A 60 31.68 -10.99 -47.16
C ARG A 60 31.27 -10.04 -48.27
N GLY A 61 31.18 -10.49 -49.51
CA GLY A 61 30.71 -9.68 -50.64
C GLY A 61 29.29 -9.14 -50.40
N ILE A 62 28.37 -9.98 -49.94
CA ILE A 62 26.98 -9.56 -49.64
C ILE A 62 26.94 -8.57 -48.48
N TRP A 63 27.69 -8.81 -47.39
CA TRP A 63 27.79 -7.88 -46.27
C TRP A 63 28.42 -6.53 -46.66
N ASP A 64 29.44 -6.56 -47.52
CA ASP A 64 30.16 -5.36 -47.96
C ASP A 64 29.36 -4.57 -49.00
N GLU A 65 28.58 -5.23 -49.86
CA GLU A 65 27.64 -4.60 -50.80
C GLU A 65 26.48 -3.91 -50.05
N ASP A 66 25.88 -4.58 -49.07
CA ASP A 66 24.82 -4.02 -48.21
C ASP A 66 25.37 -2.86 -47.36
N THR A 67 26.54 -3.03 -46.73
CA THR A 67 27.21 -1.96 -45.98
C THR A 67 27.56 -0.77 -46.88
N ARG A 68 28.01 -0.98 -48.12
CA ARG A 68 28.22 0.09 -49.11
C ARG A 68 26.91 0.74 -49.53
N GLN A 69 25.83 -0.01 -49.73
CA GLN A 69 24.53 0.54 -50.12
C GLN A 69 23.95 1.40 -49.00
N ARG A 70 23.98 0.93 -47.74
CA ARG A 70 23.61 1.71 -46.56
C ARG A 70 24.49 2.95 -46.37
N ASN A 71 25.80 2.84 -46.57
CA ASN A 71 26.70 4.01 -46.53
C ASN A 71 26.44 5.00 -47.67
N ALA A 72 26.13 4.54 -48.87
CA ALA A 72 25.77 5.40 -50.01
C ALA A 72 24.43 6.12 -49.78
N GLU A 73 23.45 5.43 -49.19
CA GLU A 73 22.19 6.06 -48.75
C GLU A 73 22.42 7.05 -47.61
N ARG A 74 23.28 6.73 -46.63
CA ARG A 74 23.66 7.65 -45.55
C ARG A 74 24.34 8.92 -46.07
N VAL A 75 25.32 8.80 -46.96
CA VAL A 75 26.02 9.93 -47.60
C VAL A 75 25.06 10.76 -48.46
N LYS A 76 24.12 10.11 -49.16
CA LYS A 76 23.08 10.80 -49.94
C LYS A 76 22.11 11.54 -49.01
N LEU A 77 21.75 10.96 -47.87
CA LEU A 77 20.98 11.65 -46.82
C LEU A 77 21.77 12.85 -46.28
N GLU A 78 23.06 12.71 -45.98
CA GLU A 78 23.91 13.82 -45.51
C GLU A 78 24.08 14.95 -46.53
N GLN A 79 24.16 14.62 -47.82
CA GLN A 79 24.14 15.63 -48.89
C GLN A 79 22.79 16.35 -48.96
N LEU A 80 21.67 15.63 -48.78
CA LEU A 80 20.33 16.23 -48.69
C LEU A 80 20.20 17.11 -47.44
N ARG A 81 20.68 16.66 -46.27
CA ARG A 81 20.72 17.42 -45.00
C ARG A 81 21.45 18.76 -45.17
N ARG A 82 22.63 18.77 -45.80
CA ARG A 82 23.41 20.00 -46.07
C ARG A 82 22.74 20.97 -47.05
N SER A 83 21.69 20.55 -47.75
CA SER A 83 20.89 21.37 -48.65
C SER A 83 19.52 21.76 -48.08
N ALA A 84 19.18 21.31 -46.88
CA ALA A 84 17.94 21.69 -46.21
C ALA A 84 18.01 23.14 -45.73
N THR A 85 16.95 23.90 -45.99
CA THR A 85 16.75 25.27 -45.47
C THR A 85 15.75 25.22 -44.33
N THR A 86 16.04 25.92 -43.23
CA THR A 86 15.06 26.15 -42.15
C THR A 86 13.81 26.83 -42.68
N THR A 87 12.67 26.50 -42.08
CA THR A 87 11.39 27.18 -42.34
C THR A 87 11.53 28.64 -41.92
N GLU A 88 11.07 29.59 -42.74
CA GLU A 88 11.00 30.98 -42.28
C GLU A 88 10.17 31.06 -40.99
N PHE A 89 10.58 31.95 -40.09
CA PHE A 89 9.92 32.09 -38.80
C PHE A 89 8.61 32.85 -38.98
N THR A 90 7.51 32.12 -39.19
CA THR A 90 6.16 32.68 -39.41
C THR A 90 5.51 33.27 -38.15
N GLY A 91 6.21 33.27 -37.00
CA GLY A 91 5.62 33.55 -35.68
C GLY A 91 4.74 32.41 -35.13
N GLU A 92 4.38 31.43 -35.96
CA GLU A 92 3.58 30.27 -35.54
C GLU A 92 4.43 29.27 -34.72
N PRO A 93 3.95 28.82 -33.53
CA PRO A 93 4.60 27.78 -32.76
C PRO A 93 4.94 26.54 -33.60
N SER A 94 6.13 25.98 -33.41
CA SER A 94 6.64 24.89 -34.25
C SER A 94 5.75 23.64 -34.23
N HIS A 95 5.12 23.36 -33.09
CA HIS A 95 4.19 22.25 -32.90
C HIS A 95 2.91 22.37 -33.73
N LEU A 96 2.40 23.59 -33.96
CA LEU A 96 1.23 23.81 -34.80
C LEU A 96 1.56 23.62 -36.27
N ARG A 97 2.72 24.14 -36.72
CA ARG A 97 3.25 23.85 -38.06
C ARG A 97 3.45 22.35 -38.27
N MET A 98 4.02 21.65 -37.30
CA MET A 98 4.15 20.19 -37.34
C MET A 98 2.77 19.53 -37.49
N CYS A 99 1.82 19.85 -36.62
CA CYS A 99 0.49 19.24 -36.68
C CYS A 99 -0.28 19.53 -37.97
N ARG A 100 -0.20 20.76 -38.51
CA ARG A 100 -0.76 21.10 -39.83
C ARG A 100 -0.11 20.32 -40.97
N HIS A 101 1.18 20.02 -40.89
CA HIS A 101 1.84 19.11 -41.83
C HIS A 101 1.46 17.63 -41.61
N LEU A 102 1.28 17.18 -40.37
CA LEU A 102 1.00 15.78 -40.06
C LEU A 102 -0.46 15.36 -40.31
N LEU A 103 -1.44 16.24 -40.08
CA LEU A 103 -2.87 15.92 -40.20
C LEU A 103 -3.25 15.31 -41.56
N PRO A 104 -2.89 15.90 -42.72
CA PRO A 104 -3.20 15.30 -44.02
C PRO A 104 -2.49 13.95 -44.25
N ARG A 105 -1.30 13.77 -43.65
CA ARG A 105 -0.53 12.51 -43.75
C ARG A 105 -1.24 11.39 -42.97
N PHE A 106 -1.75 11.69 -41.77
CA PHE A 106 -2.54 10.74 -41.00
C PHE A 106 -3.90 10.43 -41.63
N GLU A 107 -4.54 11.40 -42.27
CA GLU A 107 -5.79 11.18 -43.01
C GLU A 107 -5.60 10.19 -44.14
N TYR A 108 -4.61 10.42 -45.00
CA TYR A 108 -4.22 9.48 -46.05
C TYR A 108 -3.87 8.09 -45.50
N ALA A 109 -3.12 8.01 -44.40
CA ALA A 109 -2.76 6.74 -43.78
C ALA A 109 -3.97 5.94 -43.25
N LEU A 110 -4.95 6.62 -42.64
CA LEU A 110 -6.19 6.01 -42.16
C LEU A 110 -7.07 5.54 -43.33
N GLU A 111 -7.12 6.27 -44.44
CA GLU A 111 -7.81 5.84 -45.67
C GLU A 111 -7.14 4.61 -46.32
N VAL A 112 -5.80 4.63 -46.42
CA VAL A 112 -4.99 3.51 -46.91
C VAL A 112 -5.25 2.23 -46.10
N ASP A 113 -5.27 2.33 -44.77
CA ASP A 113 -5.55 1.18 -43.92
C ASP A 113 -7.01 0.72 -44.01
N SER A 114 -7.97 1.65 -44.02
CA SER A 114 -9.38 1.33 -44.25
C SER A 114 -9.61 0.56 -45.55
N ALA A 115 -8.86 0.88 -46.61
CA ALA A 115 -8.89 0.12 -47.87
C ALA A 115 -8.24 -1.27 -47.72
N LYS A 116 -7.09 -1.39 -47.04
CA LYS A 116 -6.43 -2.67 -46.75
C LYS A 116 -7.31 -3.62 -45.93
N LYS A 117 -7.89 -3.17 -44.82
CA LYS A 117 -8.78 -3.98 -43.97
C LYS A 117 -10.04 -4.43 -44.70
N ARG A 118 -10.60 -3.60 -45.56
CA ARG A 118 -11.73 -4.01 -46.43
C ARG A 118 -11.28 -5.09 -47.44
N ALA A 119 -10.07 -5.01 -47.99
CA ALA A 119 -9.52 -6.06 -48.84
C ALA A 119 -9.24 -7.37 -48.07
N GLU A 120 -8.70 -7.28 -46.86
CA GLU A 120 -8.46 -8.41 -45.95
C GLU A 120 -9.77 -9.12 -45.57
N ALA A 121 -10.80 -8.37 -45.17
CA ALA A 121 -12.12 -8.90 -44.86
C ALA A 121 -12.81 -9.59 -46.06
N LEU A 122 -12.39 -9.26 -47.29
CA LEU A 122 -12.85 -9.89 -48.53
C LEU A 122 -11.91 -11.02 -49.02
N GLY A 123 -10.85 -11.35 -48.27
CA GLY A 123 -9.88 -12.40 -48.64
C GLY A 123 -8.94 -12.03 -49.80
N LEU A 124 -8.80 -10.73 -50.10
CA LEU A 124 -8.06 -10.20 -51.25
C LEU A 124 -6.61 -9.78 -50.91
N THR A 125 -6.07 -10.27 -49.79
CA THR A 125 -4.68 -10.06 -49.38
C THR A 125 -3.70 -10.45 -50.49
N GLY A 126 -2.90 -9.48 -50.95
CA GLY A 126 -1.91 -9.68 -52.02
C GLY A 126 -2.43 -9.49 -53.45
N MET A 127 -3.71 -9.18 -53.66
CA MET A 127 -4.23 -8.81 -54.98
C MET A 127 -3.99 -7.33 -55.30
N ASN A 128 -3.92 -6.99 -56.60
CA ASN A 128 -3.80 -5.61 -57.04
C ASN A 128 -5.16 -4.88 -56.91
N LEU A 129 -5.34 -4.16 -55.81
CA LEU A 129 -6.59 -3.46 -55.46
C LEU A 129 -6.98 -2.33 -56.42
N ALA A 130 -6.08 -1.88 -57.30
CA ALA A 130 -6.30 -0.74 -58.21
C ALA A 130 -7.46 -0.94 -59.22
N ASN A 131 -7.98 -2.16 -59.36
CA ASN A 131 -9.05 -2.51 -60.31
C ASN A 131 -10.41 -2.79 -59.64
N ILE A 132 -10.53 -2.68 -58.31
CA ILE A 132 -11.77 -2.96 -57.58
C ILE A 132 -12.33 -1.63 -57.05
N PRO A 133 -13.43 -1.09 -57.62
CA PRO A 133 -13.93 0.25 -57.27
C PRO A 133 -14.27 0.40 -55.77
N GLU A 134 -14.78 -0.64 -55.12
CA GLU A 134 -15.12 -0.63 -53.68
C GLU A 134 -13.89 -0.61 -52.74
N LEU A 135 -12.71 -0.91 -53.29
CA LEU A 135 -11.43 -1.03 -52.59
C LEU A 135 -10.36 -0.09 -53.16
N GLN A 136 -10.77 0.92 -53.93
CA GLN A 136 -9.83 1.84 -54.55
C GLN A 136 -8.99 2.55 -53.48
N MET A 137 -7.69 2.25 -53.47
CA MET A 137 -6.72 2.92 -52.61
C MET A 137 -6.71 4.42 -52.94
N PRO A 138 -6.61 5.31 -51.94
CA PRO A 138 -6.48 6.75 -52.19
C PRO A 138 -5.25 7.01 -53.09
N GLU A 139 -5.33 8.01 -53.98
CA GLU A 139 -4.20 8.32 -54.87
C GLU A 139 -2.98 8.73 -54.03
N PRO A 140 -1.77 8.22 -54.34
CA PRO A 140 -0.57 8.57 -53.59
C PRO A 140 -0.31 10.08 -53.59
N ILE A 141 -0.52 10.71 -52.44
CA ILE A 141 -0.20 12.12 -52.23
C ILE A 141 1.32 12.27 -52.34
N GLU A 142 1.82 13.21 -53.14
CA GLU A 142 3.24 13.58 -53.16
C GLU A 142 3.60 14.30 -51.84
N MET A 143 3.74 13.53 -50.76
CA MET A 143 4.12 14.02 -49.44
C MET A 143 5.60 14.40 -49.44
N GLU A 144 5.88 15.67 -49.18
CA GLU A 144 7.24 16.18 -49.00
C GLU A 144 7.94 15.47 -47.82
N TYR A 145 9.26 15.34 -47.87
CA TYR A 145 10.02 14.74 -46.77
C TYR A 145 10.15 15.76 -45.64
N LEU A 146 9.64 15.41 -44.45
CA LEU A 146 9.63 16.24 -43.25
C LEU A 146 10.69 15.71 -42.27
N ILE A 147 11.58 16.57 -41.77
CA ILE A 147 12.50 16.20 -40.69
C ILE A 147 12.06 16.95 -39.44
N VAL A 148 11.77 16.20 -38.39
CA VAL A 148 11.44 16.71 -37.06
C VAL A 148 12.62 16.39 -36.16
N GLU A 149 13.38 17.41 -35.77
CA GLU A 149 14.47 17.24 -34.80
C GLU A 149 14.00 17.68 -33.41
N GLU A 150 14.34 16.89 -32.39
CA GLU A 150 14.17 17.25 -30.99
C GLU A 150 14.92 18.57 -30.68
N ASP A 151 14.42 19.35 -29.71
CA ASP A 151 15.24 20.44 -29.17
C ASP A 151 16.26 19.85 -28.17
N GLU A 152 17.50 20.35 -28.19
CA GLU A 152 18.56 19.83 -27.31
C GLU A 152 18.23 20.03 -25.82
N GLY A 153 17.41 21.05 -25.52
CA GLY A 153 16.87 21.32 -24.19
C GLY A 153 16.03 20.16 -23.67
N VAL A 154 15.24 19.46 -24.50
CA VAL A 154 14.39 18.32 -24.07
C VAL A 154 15.22 17.22 -23.38
N CYS A 155 16.45 17.01 -23.85
CA CYS A 155 17.37 16.02 -23.29
C CYS A 155 18.10 16.51 -22.02
N ARG A 156 17.90 17.75 -21.60
CA ARG A 156 18.56 18.45 -20.48
C ARG A 156 17.59 19.17 -19.53
N ASP A 157 16.28 19.16 -19.83
CA ASP A 157 15.24 19.87 -19.08
C ASP A 157 14.91 19.10 -17.80
N ALA A 158 15.75 19.31 -16.78
CA ALA A 158 15.53 18.86 -15.41
C ALA A 158 14.37 19.61 -14.72
N SER A 159 13.95 20.76 -15.27
CA SER A 159 12.85 21.56 -14.74
C SER A 159 11.47 21.00 -15.07
N ALA A 160 11.27 20.53 -16.31
CA ALA A 160 10.00 19.98 -16.79
C ALA A 160 10.11 18.47 -17.18
N PRO A 161 10.42 17.58 -16.20
CA PRO A 161 10.72 16.17 -16.44
C PRO A 161 9.63 15.42 -17.22
N HIS A 162 8.38 15.69 -16.89
CA HIS A 162 7.20 15.06 -17.46
C HIS A 162 6.92 15.57 -18.88
N LEU A 163 7.17 16.84 -19.18
CA LEU A 163 7.05 17.38 -20.55
C LEU A 163 8.13 16.78 -21.46
N ALA A 164 9.37 16.66 -20.98
CA ALA A 164 10.44 16.00 -21.71
C ALA A 164 10.07 14.55 -22.07
N LEU A 165 9.58 13.77 -21.08
CA LEU A 165 9.08 12.41 -21.31
C LEU A 165 7.89 12.36 -22.28
N LEU A 166 6.89 13.21 -22.11
CA LEU A 166 5.71 13.25 -22.98
C LEU A 166 6.07 13.60 -24.43
N GLN A 167 7.05 14.49 -24.61
CA GLN A 167 7.58 14.86 -25.91
C GLN A 167 8.42 13.75 -26.55
N ILE A 168 9.32 13.12 -25.79
CA ILE A 168 10.12 11.98 -26.25
C ILE A 168 9.22 10.79 -26.64
N ALA A 169 8.16 10.55 -25.86
CA ALA A 169 7.15 9.54 -26.16
C ALA A 169 6.35 9.91 -27.43
N SER A 170 5.77 11.12 -27.51
CA SER A 170 4.97 11.54 -28.67
C SER A 170 5.77 11.54 -29.97
N SER A 171 7.04 11.91 -29.89
CA SER A 171 8.01 11.88 -30.98
C SER A 171 8.37 10.47 -31.44
N THR A 172 8.52 9.54 -30.50
CA THR A 172 8.75 8.12 -30.79
C THR A 172 7.52 7.46 -31.40
N LEU A 173 6.32 7.80 -30.91
CA LEU A 173 5.06 7.38 -31.53
C LEU A 173 4.91 7.96 -32.95
N LEU A 174 5.34 9.20 -33.18
CA LEU A 174 5.41 9.79 -34.54
C LEU A 174 6.42 9.07 -35.44
N SER A 175 7.58 8.68 -34.91
CA SER A 175 8.60 7.89 -35.63
C SER A 175 8.07 6.50 -36.01
N ALA A 176 7.40 5.82 -35.08
CA ALA A 176 6.75 4.53 -35.32
C ALA A 176 5.61 4.64 -36.35
N ALA A 177 4.73 5.63 -36.21
CA ALA A 177 3.68 5.94 -37.18
C ALA A 177 4.24 6.23 -38.58
N SER A 178 5.29 7.05 -38.67
CA SER A 178 5.92 7.37 -39.95
C SER A 178 6.50 6.15 -40.66
N ARG A 179 7.19 5.28 -39.90
CA ARG A 179 7.73 4.01 -40.42
C ARG A 179 6.61 3.05 -40.85
N LYS A 180 5.54 2.89 -40.07
CA LYS A 180 4.43 1.93 -40.35
C LYS A 180 3.54 2.37 -41.51
N PHE A 181 3.37 3.67 -41.74
CA PHE A 181 2.46 4.22 -42.74
C PHE A 181 3.14 5.00 -43.88
N GLU A 182 4.48 4.93 -43.98
CA GLU A 182 5.28 5.60 -45.02
C GLU A 182 5.01 7.12 -45.12
N LEU A 183 4.83 7.81 -43.99
CA LEU A 183 4.38 9.22 -43.92
C LEU A 183 5.40 10.26 -44.44
N ASN A 184 6.58 9.81 -44.89
CA ASN A 184 7.74 10.65 -45.23
C ASN A 184 8.17 11.61 -44.11
N VAL A 185 8.07 11.18 -42.84
CA VAL A 185 8.58 11.93 -41.67
C VAL A 185 9.80 11.22 -41.07
N GLU A 186 10.94 11.88 -41.00
CA GLU A 186 12.10 11.42 -40.24
C GLU A 186 12.11 12.16 -38.90
N TYR A 187 11.90 11.44 -37.79
CA TYR A 187 12.14 12.00 -36.47
C TYR A 187 13.60 11.76 -36.07
N ARG A 188 14.23 12.74 -35.40
CA ARG A 188 15.56 12.60 -34.80
C ARG A 188 15.63 13.15 -33.39
N HIS A 189 16.16 12.36 -32.48
CA HIS A 189 16.65 12.84 -31.19
C HIS A 189 17.89 13.69 -31.40
N ASN A 190 17.95 14.84 -30.74
CA ASN A 190 19.01 15.83 -30.90
C ASN A 190 19.95 15.90 -29.67
N CYS A 191 20.02 14.81 -28.92
CA CYS A 191 20.73 14.74 -27.66
C CYS A 191 22.26 14.53 -27.89
N PRO A 192 23.16 15.24 -27.17
CA PRO A 192 24.59 15.23 -27.48
C PRO A 192 25.30 13.86 -27.43
N SER A 193 24.94 12.95 -26.52
CA SER A 193 25.58 11.62 -26.44
C SER A 193 25.42 10.80 -27.74
N TRP A 194 24.29 10.98 -28.44
CA TRP A 194 24.01 10.35 -29.73
C TRP A 194 24.77 10.99 -30.92
N ARG A 195 25.30 12.21 -30.77
CA ARG A 195 26.14 12.83 -31.79
C ARG A 195 27.59 12.38 -31.69
N ASP A 196 28.13 12.31 -30.47
CA ASP A 196 29.57 12.24 -30.25
C ASP A 196 30.09 10.86 -29.79
N GLY A 197 29.19 9.91 -29.48
CA GLY A 197 29.58 8.56 -29.04
C GLY A 197 30.34 8.55 -27.72
N ALA A 198 30.07 9.54 -26.86
CA ALA A 198 30.67 9.67 -25.55
C ALA A 198 30.34 8.46 -24.67
N SER A 199 31.29 8.07 -23.80
CA SER A 199 31.14 6.89 -22.93
C SER A 199 29.96 7.08 -21.96
N PRO A 200 29.02 6.11 -21.82
CA PRO A 200 27.87 6.21 -20.92
C PRO A 200 28.18 6.26 -19.40
N ALA A 201 29.46 6.36 -19.01
CA ALA A 201 29.89 6.12 -17.63
C ALA A 201 29.62 7.28 -16.66
N ASP A 202 29.52 8.52 -17.16
CA ASP A 202 29.39 9.74 -16.35
C ASP A 202 28.12 10.57 -16.68
N ASP A 203 27.31 10.12 -17.64
CA ASP A 203 26.14 10.84 -18.16
C ASP A 203 24.87 10.13 -17.62
N PRO A 204 23.93 10.81 -16.94
CA PRO A 204 22.74 10.16 -16.41
C PRO A 204 21.92 9.54 -17.55
N VAL A 205 21.47 8.31 -17.35
CA VAL A 205 20.61 7.56 -18.28
C VAL A 205 19.45 8.46 -18.73
N ARG A 206 19.29 8.59 -20.04
CA ARG A 206 18.46 9.63 -20.65
C ARG A 206 17.05 9.12 -20.86
N VAL A 207 16.08 10.03 -20.90
CA VAL A 207 14.66 9.70 -21.09
C VAL A 207 14.40 8.98 -22.43
N GLN A 208 15.30 9.07 -23.40
CA GLN A 208 15.27 8.28 -24.64
C GLN A 208 15.62 6.80 -24.43
N GLU A 209 16.50 6.47 -23.48
CA GLU A 209 16.91 5.09 -23.14
C GLU A 209 15.85 4.35 -22.32
N MET A 210 14.81 5.08 -21.87
CA MET A 210 13.60 4.52 -21.27
C MET A 210 12.74 3.74 -22.28
N LEU A 211 12.73 4.20 -23.53
CA LEU A 211 11.79 3.68 -24.52
C LEU A 211 12.18 2.24 -24.91
N PRO A 212 11.20 1.31 -24.98
CA PRO A 212 11.43 -0.05 -25.45
C PRO A 212 12.31 -0.09 -26.72
N PRO A 213 13.28 -1.02 -26.82
CA PRO A 213 14.03 -1.23 -28.05
C PRO A 213 13.11 -1.43 -29.26
N ASP A 214 11.92 -2.02 -29.10
CA ASP A 214 10.94 -2.17 -30.19
C ASP A 214 10.27 -0.86 -30.65
N LEU A 215 10.28 0.19 -29.81
CA LEU A 215 9.83 1.54 -30.19
C LEU A 215 10.97 2.37 -30.82
N LEU A 216 12.22 2.16 -30.36
CA LEU A 216 13.41 2.82 -30.89
C LEU A 216 13.92 2.15 -32.19
N GLU A 217 14.35 0.90 -32.08
CA GLU A 217 14.85 0.06 -33.16
C GLU A 217 13.73 -0.44 -34.08
N SER A 218 14.03 -0.50 -35.37
CA SER A 218 13.08 -0.92 -36.40
C SER A 218 12.96 -2.45 -36.49
N SER A 219 12.52 -3.11 -35.42
CA SER A 219 12.33 -4.57 -35.40
C SER A 219 11.15 -4.98 -36.29
N PRO A 220 11.34 -5.77 -37.37
CA PRO A 220 10.25 -6.11 -38.31
C PRO A 220 9.20 -7.08 -37.74
N THR A 221 9.41 -7.62 -36.54
CA THR A 221 8.60 -8.71 -35.96
C THR A 221 7.31 -8.24 -35.30
N TYR A 222 7.15 -6.95 -34.96
CA TYR A 222 5.93 -6.42 -34.35
C TYR A 222 4.86 -6.02 -35.40
N GLN A 223 4.57 -6.94 -36.32
CA GLN A 223 3.48 -6.84 -37.30
C GLN A 223 2.18 -7.44 -36.74
N SER A 224 1.60 -6.81 -35.72
CA SER A 224 0.21 -7.08 -35.33
C SER A 224 -0.76 -6.28 -36.22
N ASP A 225 -1.85 -6.94 -36.66
CA ASP A 225 -2.73 -6.52 -37.77
C ASP A 225 -3.70 -5.34 -37.45
N GLY A 226 -3.28 -4.41 -36.60
CA GLY A 226 -4.04 -3.21 -36.25
C GLY A 226 -3.48 -1.93 -36.86
N ILE A 227 -4.36 -0.92 -37.06
CA ILE A 227 -3.87 0.47 -36.95
C ILE A 227 -3.44 0.58 -35.51
N ALA A 228 -2.17 0.91 -35.34
CA ALA A 228 -1.62 1.35 -34.08
C ALA A 228 -2.49 2.51 -33.57
N MET A 229 -3.16 2.34 -32.41
CA MET A 229 -3.95 3.36 -31.69
C MET A 229 -3.25 4.73 -31.73
N GLU A 230 -1.93 4.69 -31.59
CA GLU A 230 -0.91 5.68 -31.92
C GLU A 230 -1.28 6.67 -33.05
N VAL A 231 -1.65 6.22 -34.25
CA VAL A 231 -1.91 7.15 -35.38
C VAL A 231 -3.20 7.95 -35.20
N LEU A 232 -4.27 7.28 -34.76
CA LEU A 232 -5.54 7.96 -34.50
C LEU A 232 -5.40 8.91 -33.30
N ALA A 233 -4.65 8.49 -32.29
CA ALA A 233 -4.36 9.28 -31.11
C ALA A 233 -3.55 10.53 -31.46
N ILE A 234 -2.42 10.41 -32.17
CA ILE A 234 -1.63 11.56 -32.63
C ILE A 234 -2.46 12.46 -33.55
N LYS A 235 -3.27 11.91 -34.46
CA LYS A 235 -4.18 12.71 -35.28
C LYS A 235 -5.12 13.53 -34.40
N ASN A 236 -5.77 12.92 -33.42
CA ASN A 236 -6.71 13.59 -32.52
C ASN A 236 -6.02 14.68 -31.68
N ILE A 237 -4.80 14.42 -31.18
CA ILE A 237 -3.96 15.41 -30.48
C ILE A 237 -3.69 16.61 -31.39
N CYS A 238 -3.17 16.35 -32.60
CA CYS A 238 -2.85 17.41 -33.55
C CYS A 238 -4.09 18.19 -34.01
N GLN A 239 -5.23 17.53 -34.18
CA GLN A 239 -6.48 18.16 -34.59
C GLN A 239 -7.04 19.03 -33.47
N GLY A 240 -7.02 18.57 -32.22
CA GLY A 240 -7.38 19.36 -31.04
C GLY A 240 -6.45 20.56 -30.85
N CYS A 241 -5.14 20.35 -30.97
CA CYS A 241 -4.09 21.37 -30.89
C CYS A 241 -4.29 22.52 -31.91
N VAL A 242 -4.52 22.19 -33.19
CA VAL A 242 -4.82 23.19 -34.24
C VAL A 242 -6.15 23.89 -33.99
N THR A 243 -7.21 23.12 -33.71
CA THR A 243 -8.57 23.65 -33.50
C THR A 243 -8.66 24.60 -32.30
N GLU A 244 -8.01 24.25 -31.18
CA GLU A 244 -7.96 25.09 -29.97
C GLU A 244 -7.27 26.43 -30.27
N THR A 245 -6.17 26.42 -31.01
CA THR A 245 -5.45 27.64 -31.37
C THR A 245 -6.27 28.52 -32.30
N GLU A 246 -6.92 27.93 -33.31
CA GLU A 246 -7.77 28.68 -34.25
C GLU A 246 -9.00 29.30 -33.57
N GLN A 247 -9.48 28.71 -32.46
CA GLN A 247 -10.59 29.25 -31.67
C GLN A 247 -10.18 30.31 -30.64
N SER A 248 -8.98 30.21 -30.07
CA SER A 248 -8.57 31.00 -28.88
C SER A 248 -7.35 31.91 -29.09
N GLY A 249 -6.67 31.81 -30.23
CA GLY A 249 -5.43 32.52 -30.54
C GLY A 249 -4.17 31.99 -29.84
N VAL A 250 -4.31 31.14 -28.81
CA VAL A 250 -3.20 30.57 -28.03
C VAL A 250 -3.56 29.15 -27.62
N SER A 251 -2.80 28.14 -28.06
CA SER A 251 -2.97 26.79 -27.50
C SER A 251 -2.58 26.78 -26.02
N LYS A 252 -3.45 26.24 -25.16
CA LYS A 252 -3.20 26.13 -23.72
C LYS A 252 -3.31 24.69 -23.19
N ARG A 253 -3.96 23.76 -23.91
CA ARG A 253 -4.28 22.42 -23.36
C ARG A 253 -3.87 21.25 -24.25
N ASN A 254 -4.14 21.28 -25.55
CA ASN A 254 -3.98 20.10 -26.41
C ASN A 254 -2.59 19.95 -27.06
N CYS A 255 -1.75 20.98 -27.09
CA CYS A 255 -0.43 20.91 -27.75
C CYS A 255 0.73 20.48 -26.82
N ALA A 256 0.48 20.21 -25.53
CA ALA A 256 1.52 19.93 -24.53
C ALA A 256 2.39 18.69 -24.86
N LEU A 257 1.86 17.73 -25.62
CA LEU A 257 2.60 16.55 -26.08
C LEU A 257 3.70 16.88 -27.10
N PHE A 258 3.73 18.08 -27.68
CA PHE A 258 4.67 18.47 -28.74
C PHE A 258 5.43 19.76 -28.41
N THR A 259 5.86 19.96 -27.17
CA THR A 259 6.51 21.20 -26.72
C THR A 259 7.89 21.46 -27.34
N ARG A 260 7.98 22.30 -28.38
CA ARG A 260 9.26 22.78 -28.98
C ARG A 260 10.05 21.80 -29.89
N PRO A 261 9.45 20.94 -30.75
CA PRO A 261 10.24 20.30 -31.81
C PRO A 261 10.81 21.36 -32.76
N THR A 262 12.06 21.19 -33.20
CA THR A 262 12.64 22.01 -34.27
C THR A 262 12.22 21.43 -35.62
N VAL A 263 11.16 22.00 -36.20
CA VAL A 263 10.61 21.56 -37.49
C VAL A 263 11.39 22.19 -38.63
N TYR A 264 12.21 21.39 -39.31
CA TYR A 264 12.86 21.80 -40.55
C TYR A 264 11.90 21.70 -41.74
N ASN A 265 11.98 22.67 -42.66
CA ASN A 265 11.00 22.84 -43.73
C ASN A 265 11.00 21.62 -44.68
N PRO A 266 9.86 21.26 -45.29
CA PRO A 266 9.82 20.13 -46.19
C PRO A 266 10.60 20.38 -47.50
N PHE A 267 11.14 19.32 -48.08
CA PHE A 267 11.81 19.38 -49.38
C PHE A 267 10.81 19.43 -50.55
N VAL A 268 10.62 20.60 -51.17
CA VAL A 268 10.04 20.68 -52.52
C VAL A 268 11.08 20.15 -53.52
N LEU A 269 10.94 18.88 -53.93
CA LEU A 269 11.73 18.32 -55.05
C LEU A 269 11.24 18.91 -56.39
N ASN A 270 11.66 20.15 -56.68
CA ASN A 270 11.40 20.85 -57.94
C ASN A 270 12.11 20.16 -59.12
N GLY A 271 11.52 19.05 -59.58
CA GLY A 271 12.16 18.11 -60.50
C GLY A 271 11.26 16.97 -60.95
N LYS A 272 10.03 17.28 -61.43
CA LYS A 272 8.95 16.36 -61.88
C LYS A 272 9.35 15.22 -62.86
N LYS A 273 10.61 15.16 -63.31
CA LYS A 273 11.15 14.11 -64.21
C LYS A 273 12.15 13.14 -63.55
N ARG A 274 12.66 13.39 -62.33
CA ARG A 274 13.66 12.50 -61.68
C ARG A 274 13.05 11.48 -60.71
N VAL A 275 12.05 11.87 -59.91
CA VAL A 275 11.41 10.99 -58.89
C VAL A 275 10.69 9.80 -59.53
N LYS A 276 9.93 10.02 -60.61
CA LYS A 276 9.27 8.95 -61.40
C LYS A 276 10.24 7.91 -62.00
N ARG A 277 11.54 8.20 -62.07
CA ARG A 277 12.56 7.21 -62.46
C ARG A 277 12.98 6.37 -61.26
N GLY A 278 13.28 7.01 -60.13
CA GLY A 278 13.69 6.34 -58.88
C GLY A 278 12.64 5.35 -58.34
N TRP A 279 11.38 5.78 -58.22
CA TRP A 279 10.29 4.90 -57.77
C TRP A 279 10.06 3.72 -58.74
N LYS A 280 10.13 3.93 -60.05
CA LYS A 280 10.04 2.83 -61.03
C LYS A 280 11.20 1.84 -60.90
N THR A 281 12.43 2.29 -60.61
CA THR A 281 13.54 1.36 -60.35
C THR A 281 13.38 0.59 -59.04
N MET A 282 12.84 1.19 -57.96
CA MET A 282 12.61 0.45 -56.71
C MET A 282 11.46 -0.55 -56.82
N ALA A 283 10.36 -0.18 -57.47
CA ALA A 283 9.26 -1.11 -57.77
C ALA A 283 9.70 -2.24 -58.71
N ALA A 284 10.49 -1.94 -59.74
CA ALA A 284 11.06 -2.96 -60.64
C ALA A 284 12.07 -3.88 -59.93
N LYS A 285 12.92 -3.35 -59.04
CA LYS A 285 13.84 -4.16 -58.23
C LYS A 285 13.08 -5.05 -57.26
N ARG A 286 12.08 -4.52 -56.53
CA ARG A 286 11.24 -5.33 -55.63
C ARG A 286 10.44 -6.40 -56.37
N ALA A 287 10.00 -6.13 -57.60
CA ALA A 287 9.40 -7.15 -58.47
C ALA A 287 10.43 -8.22 -58.90
N GLN A 288 11.65 -7.82 -59.26
CA GLN A 288 12.76 -8.72 -59.59
C GLN A 288 13.18 -9.59 -58.40
N ASP A 289 13.27 -9.03 -57.18
CA ASP A 289 13.60 -9.76 -55.95
C ASP A 289 12.49 -10.77 -55.59
N LEU A 290 11.22 -10.47 -55.89
CA LEU A 290 10.08 -11.39 -55.76
C LEU A 290 10.10 -12.49 -56.83
N GLU A 291 10.43 -12.15 -58.08
CA GLU A 291 10.63 -13.11 -59.18
C GLU A 291 11.79 -14.07 -58.86
N GLU A 292 12.88 -13.56 -58.30
CA GLU A 292 14.05 -14.35 -57.89
C GLU A 292 13.70 -15.29 -56.72
N LYS A 293 13.03 -14.81 -55.67
CA LYS A 293 12.50 -15.66 -54.59
C LYS A 293 11.57 -16.75 -55.12
N ARG A 294 10.66 -16.41 -56.02
CA ARG A 294 9.75 -17.37 -56.65
C ARG A 294 10.52 -18.41 -57.47
N SER A 295 11.57 -18.01 -58.19
CA SER A 295 12.44 -18.94 -58.92
C SER A 295 13.20 -19.89 -57.98
N VAL A 296 13.57 -19.45 -56.78
CA VAL A 296 14.21 -20.29 -55.75
C VAL A 296 13.20 -21.28 -55.16
N GLU A 297 11.97 -20.85 -54.87
CA GLU A 297 10.90 -21.73 -54.40
C GLU A 297 10.48 -22.77 -55.45
N ASP A 298 10.37 -22.36 -56.72
CA ASP A 298 10.09 -23.27 -57.84
C ASP A 298 11.26 -24.21 -58.12
N ALA A 299 12.51 -23.77 -57.96
CA ALA A 299 13.69 -24.64 -58.02
C ALA A 299 13.74 -25.64 -56.84
N GLN A 300 13.32 -25.24 -55.64
CA GLN A 300 13.19 -26.13 -54.48
C GLN A 300 12.06 -27.15 -54.69
N ARG A 301 10.90 -26.74 -55.23
CA ARG A 301 9.82 -27.64 -55.65
C ARG A 301 10.27 -28.62 -56.74
N ALA A 302 10.94 -28.15 -57.78
CA ALA A 302 11.50 -28.98 -58.83
C ALA A 302 12.49 -30.01 -58.26
N LYS A 303 13.34 -29.59 -57.31
CA LYS A 303 14.28 -30.49 -56.62
C LYS A 303 13.58 -31.52 -55.73
N ALA A 304 12.48 -31.15 -55.05
CA ALA A 304 11.66 -32.09 -54.28
C ALA A 304 10.98 -33.15 -55.18
N VAL A 305 10.50 -32.75 -56.36
CA VAL A 305 9.97 -33.65 -57.39
C VAL A 305 11.07 -34.56 -57.95
N GLN A 306 12.27 -34.03 -58.20
CA GLN A 306 13.43 -34.79 -58.71
C GLN A 306 14.00 -35.79 -57.70
N LEU A 307 13.77 -35.58 -56.40
CA LEU A 307 14.13 -36.48 -55.30
C LEU A 307 13.08 -37.58 -55.03
N GLY A 308 12.02 -37.67 -55.84
CA GLY A 308 11.07 -38.79 -55.78
C GLY A 308 10.16 -38.82 -54.55
N ILE A 309 10.00 -37.68 -53.84
CA ILE A 309 9.11 -37.58 -52.68
C ILE A 309 7.66 -37.48 -53.18
N ALA A 310 7.07 -38.62 -53.50
CA ALA A 310 5.71 -38.72 -54.02
C ALA A 310 4.74 -39.34 -53.00
N GLY A 311 3.73 -38.56 -52.62
CA GLY A 311 2.42 -39.08 -52.20
C GLY A 311 2.13 -39.18 -50.70
N VAL A 312 1.25 -38.28 -50.23
CA VAL A 312 -0.04 -38.69 -49.65
C VAL A 312 -1.14 -37.82 -50.29
N SER A 313 -2.26 -38.44 -50.62
CA SER A 313 -3.33 -37.92 -51.46
C SER A 313 -4.42 -37.13 -50.71
N ALA A 314 -5.03 -36.16 -51.40
CA ALA A 314 -6.36 -35.66 -51.05
C ALA A 314 -7.46 -36.68 -51.39
N PRO A 315 -8.65 -36.55 -50.78
CA PRO A 315 -9.89 -36.42 -51.55
C PRO A 315 -10.67 -35.17 -51.07
N ALA A 316 -11.13 -34.27 -51.96
CA ALA A 316 -12.18 -34.39 -52.98
C ALA A 316 -13.55 -33.89 -52.44
N ALA A 317 -14.35 -33.29 -53.32
CA ALA A 317 -15.35 -32.28 -52.98
C ALA A 317 -16.80 -32.67 -53.36
N ALA A 318 -17.73 -31.70 -53.22
CA ALA A 318 -19.13 -31.67 -53.69
C ALA A 318 -20.15 -32.49 -52.86
N ALA A 319 -21.44 -32.16 -52.79
CA ALA A 319 -22.19 -30.90 -53.03
C ALA A 319 -23.66 -31.10 -52.55
N GLU A 320 -24.51 -30.06 -52.63
CA GLU A 320 -26.00 -30.10 -52.50
C GLU A 320 -26.52 -30.47 -51.08
N GLY A 321 -27.75 -30.12 -50.64
CA GLY A 321 -28.85 -29.38 -51.27
C GLY A 321 -29.96 -29.03 -50.25
N GLU A 322 -30.96 -28.27 -50.69
CA GLU A 322 -31.99 -27.54 -49.93
C GLU A 322 -32.97 -28.32 -49.00
N ALA A 323 -33.72 -27.52 -48.21
CA ALA A 323 -35.16 -27.63 -47.91
C ALA A 323 -35.68 -28.18 -46.54
N ALA A 324 -36.15 -27.23 -45.73
CA ALA A 324 -37.55 -27.09 -45.25
C ALA A 324 -38.16 -27.98 -44.11
N THR A 325 -38.68 -27.25 -43.11
CA THR A 325 -40.00 -27.38 -42.43
C THR A 325 -40.31 -28.38 -41.30
N VAL A 326 -40.78 -27.79 -40.17
CA VAL A 326 -42.03 -28.09 -39.41
C VAL A 326 -42.01 -29.04 -38.18
N GLU A 327 -42.56 -28.46 -37.08
CA GLU A 327 -43.23 -29.02 -35.88
C GLU A 327 -42.56 -30.00 -34.90
N GLY A 328 -42.97 -29.88 -33.61
CA GLY A 328 -42.60 -30.79 -32.52
C GLY A 328 -42.79 -30.19 -31.12
N GLU A 329 -44.01 -30.28 -30.56
CA GLU A 329 -44.29 -29.98 -29.15
C GLU A 329 -43.70 -31.04 -28.19
N ALA A 330 -43.39 -30.68 -26.95
CA ALA A 330 -43.88 -31.37 -25.72
C ALA A 330 -43.23 -30.82 -24.43
N ALA A 331 -44.01 -30.73 -23.36
CA ALA A 331 -43.53 -30.50 -21.99
C ALA A 331 -43.15 -31.83 -21.29
N PRO A 332 -42.63 -31.77 -20.05
CA PRO A 332 -43.04 -32.74 -19.03
C PRO A 332 -43.57 -32.08 -17.75
N ALA A 333 -44.34 -32.87 -16.99
CA ALA A 333 -45.16 -32.45 -15.85
C ALA A 333 -44.57 -32.81 -14.48
N ALA A 334 -45.27 -32.42 -13.41
CA ALA A 334 -45.06 -32.86 -12.03
C ALA A 334 -45.35 -34.37 -11.82
N PRO A 335 -45.08 -34.90 -10.61
CA PRO A 335 -46.22 -35.44 -9.85
C PRO A 335 -46.18 -35.19 -8.31
N GLU A 336 -47.36 -35.37 -7.70
CA GLU A 336 -47.62 -35.44 -6.25
C GLU A 336 -47.35 -36.85 -5.67
N GLY A 337 -47.40 -37.01 -4.34
CA GLY A 337 -47.52 -38.35 -3.71
C GLY A 337 -47.23 -38.42 -2.20
N ASP A 338 -48.27 -38.64 -1.38
CA ASP A 338 -48.21 -38.83 0.09
C ASP A 338 -47.66 -40.18 0.58
N ALA A 339 -47.14 -40.22 1.83
CA ALA A 339 -47.33 -41.34 2.77
C ALA A 339 -46.87 -41.03 4.23
N ALA A 340 -47.74 -41.27 5.22
CA ALA A 340 -47.41 -41.52 6.65
C ALA A 340 -47.22 -43.06 6.87
N PRO A 341 -47.03 -43.66 8.08
CA PRO A 341 -47.15 -43.22 9.50
C PRO A 341 -45.85 -43.53 10.33
N ALA A 342 -45.74 -43.55 11.68
CA ALA A 342 -46.66 -43.81 12.80
C ALA A 342 -46.14 -43.31 14.18
N ALA A 343 -47.01 -43.33 15.20
CA ALA A 343 -46.72 -43.05 16.62
C ALA A 343 -46.14 -44.28 17.36
N PRO A 344 -45.80 -44.14 18.67
CA PRO A 344 -46.78 -44.58 19.67
C PRO A 344 -46.94 -43.67 20.91
N GLU A 345 -48.02 -43.95 21.66
CA GLU A 345 -48.47 -43.28 22.88
C GLU A 345 -47.76 -43.80 24.16
N GLY A 346 -47.92 -43.09 25.28
CA GLY A 346 -47.47 -43.55 26.61
C GLY A 346 -47.72 -42.53 27.73
N GLU A 347 -48.94 -42.52 28.28
CA GLU A 347 -49.33 -41.63 29.40
C GLU A 347 -48.74 -42.05 30.76
N ALA A 348 -48.44 -41.08 31.62
CA ALA A 348 -48.65 -41.17 33.07
C ALA A 348 -48.72 -39.76 33.71
N ALA A 349 -49.66 -39.57 34.64
CA ALA A 349 -50.00 -38.28 35.25
C ALA A 349 -49.27 -38.05 36.62
N PRO A 350 -49.42 -36.90 37.29
CA PRO A 350 -48.46 -36.41 38.29
C PRO A 350 -48.68 -36.93 39.71
N VAL A 351 -47.69 -36.72 40.58
CA VAL A 351 -47.80 -36.89 42.04
C VAL A 351 -47.32 -35.61 42.73
N GLU A 352 -48.17 -35.05 43.58
CA GLU A 352 -47.87 -33.91 44.46
C GLU A 352 -46.91 -34.30 45.59
N GLY A 353 -46.13 -33.34 46.10
CA GLY A 353 -45.20 -33.59 47.19
C GLY A 353 -44.70 -32.31 47.85
N GLU A 354 -45.46 -31.78 48.80
CA GLU A 354 -45.00 -30.75 49.73
C GLU A 354 -43.86 -31.28 50.61
N ALA A 355 -42.79 -30.50 50.79
CA ALA A 355 -41.91 -30.63 51.95
C ALA A 355 -41.24 -29.28 52.28
N ALA A 356 -41.45 -28.81 53.51
CA ALA A 356 -40.90 -27.58 54.06
C ALA A 356 -39.43 -27.77 54.55
N PRO A 357 -38.68 -26.69 54.87
CA PRO A 357 -37.24 -26.79 55.15
C PRO A 357 -36.94 -27.23 56.60
N PRO A 358 -35.75 -27.81 56.86
CA PRO A 358 -35.21 -27.95 58.20
C PRO A 358 -34.46 -26.68 58.63
N ALA A 359 -34.56 -26.34 59.91
CA ALA A 359 -33.99 -25.14 60.52
C ALA A 359 -32.65 -25.39 61.25
N GLU A 360 -32.08 -24.29 61.73
CA GLU A 360 -31.14 -24.09 62.85
C GLU A 360 -30.62 -25.33 63.63
N ALA A 361 -29.29 -25.44 63.70
CA ALA A 361 -28.46 -25.78 64.88
C ALA A 361 -26.99 -25.96 64.42
N ALA A 362 -25.94 -25.69 65.19
CA ALA A 362 -25.71 -24.88 66.39
C ALA A 362 -24.17 -24.67 66.50
N ALA A 363 -23.71 -23.78 67.38
CA ALA A 363 -22.27 -23.64 67.67
C ALA A 363 -21.66 -24.93 68.28
N PRO A 364 -20.32 -25.06 68.29
CA PRO A 364 -19.66 -24.70 69.55
C PRO A 364 -18.30 -23.99 69.41
N GLU A 365 -17.96 -23.25 70.46
CA GLU A 365 -16.61 -22.77 70.77
C GLU A 365 -15.68 -23.92 71.18
N ALA A 366 -14.37 -23.81 70.90
CA ALA A 366 -13.30 -24.23 71.80
C ALA A 366 -11.94 -23.69 71.33
N ALA A 367 -11.24 -22.96 72.20
CA ALA A 367 -9.81 -22.65 72.04
C ALA A 367 -8.94 -23.89 72.34
N PRO A 368 -7.61 -23.78 72.18
CA PRO A 368 -6.83 -23.67 73.41
C PRO A 368 -5.70 -22.65 73.39
N GLU A 369 -5.37 -22.17 74.59
CA GLU A 369 -4.20 -21.36 74.89
C GLU A 369 -2.89 -22.17 74.77
N ALA A 370 -1.79 -21.49 74.45
CA ALA A 370 -0.45 -21.89 74.88
C ALA A 370 0.43 -20.64 75.03
N ALA A 371 0.72 -20.25 76.27
CA ALA A 371 1.58 -19.11 76.59
C ALA A 371 3.07 -19.51 76.59
N ALA A 372 3.93 -18.57 76.20
CA ALA A 372 5.35 -18.57 76.56
C ALA A 372 5.78 -17.12 76.82
N ALA A 373 6.12 -16.81 78.08
CA ALA A 373 6.58 -15.49 78.49
C ALA A 373 8.09 -15.32 78.28
N VAL A 374 8.52 -14.11 77.93
CA VAL A 374 9.86 -13.59 78.20
C VAL A 374 9.71 -12.17 78.77
N GLU A 375 10.65 -11.81 79.64
CA GLU A 375 10.53 -10.86 80.75
C GLU A 375 10.99 -9.43 80.39
N GLU A 376 10.36 -8.41 80.97
CA GLU A 376 10.74 -6.99 80.84
C GLU A 376 12.11 -6.69 81.46
N GLN A 377 12.94 -5.89 80.76
CA GLN A 377 13.89 -4.98 81.40
C GLN A 377 13.95 -3.64 80.64
N ALA A 378 13.78 -2.54 81.38
CA ALA A 378 13.85 -1.15 80.93
C ALA A 378 14.25 -0.25 82.15
N PRO A 379 14.46 1.07 82.01
CA PRO A 379 15.64 1.65 81.35
C PRO A 379 16.27 2.85 82.12
N GLU A 380 17.47 3.28 81.71
CA GLU A 380 18.10 4.60 81.99
C GLU A 380 19.01 4.93 80.80
N ALA A 381 19.24 6.15 80.30
CA ALA A 381 18.65 7.50 80.41
C ALA A 381 18.93 8.19 79.03
N ALA A 382 18.33 9.29 78.55
CA ALA A 382 18.24 10.67 79.05
C ALA A 382 17.47 11.50 77.97
N PRO A 383 17.13 12.80 78.18
CA PRO A 383 16.03 13.44 77.46
C PRO A 383 16.43 14.29 76.24
N GLU A 384 15.57 14.27 75.21
CA GLU A 384 15.46 15.34 74.21
C GLU A 384 14.00 15.81 74.09
N SER A 385 13.80 17.06 73.71
CA SER A 385 12.53 17.79 73.85
C SER A 385 11.55 17.55 72.70
N GLU A 386 10.33 17.14 73.02
CA GLU A 386 9.21 17.07 72.08
C GLU A 386 8.76 18.47 71.61
N PRO A 387 8.55 18.69 70.30
CA PRO A 387 7.66 19.74 69.82
C PRO A 387 6.20 19.23 69.83
N GLU A 388 5.26 20.10 70.22
CA GLU A 388 3.83 19.76 70.28
C GLU A 388 3.29 19.36 68.90
N ALA A 389 2.74 18.14 68.78
CA ALA A 389 2.14 17.64 67.55
C ALA A 389 0.73 18.24 67.35
N GLU A 390 0.52 18.98 66.25
CA GLU A 390 -0.83 19.32 65.80
C GLU A 390 -1.63 18.03 65.48
N PRO A 391 -2.92 17.97 65.83
CA PRO A 391 -3.75 16.81 65.49
C PRO A 391 -3.89 16.69 63.96
N ALA A 392 -3.74 15.46 63.45
CA ALA A 392 -3.66 15.18 62.01
C ALA A 392 -4.83 15.74 61.18
N GLU A 393 -6.03 15.85 61.76
CA GLU A 393 -7.22 16.44 61.13
C GLU A 393 -7.02 17.91 60.74
N ALA A 394 -6.30 18.70 61.55
CA ALA A 394 -5.99 20.10 61.25
C ALA A 394 -4.97 20.23 60.08
N SER A 395 -4.09 19.25 59.91
CA SER A 395 -3.16 19.18 58.77
C SER A 395 -3.89 18.90 57.45
N VAL A 396 -4.84 17.97 57.46
CA VAL A 396 -5.66 17.64 56.29
C VAL A 396 -6.58 18.81 55.90
N ALA A 397 -7.24 19.45 56.87
CA ALA A 397 -8.09 20.61 56.60
C ALA A 397 -7.32 21.79 55.99
N ARG A 398 -6.11 22.08 56.49
CA ARG A 398 -5.22 23.12 55.95
C ARG A 398 -4.74 22.79 54.53
N ARG A 399 -4.32 21.55 54.25
CA ARG A 399 -3.95 21.13 52.88
C ARG A 399 -5.12 21.21 51.90
N LEU A 400 -6.32 20.82 52.31
CA LEU A 400 -7.51 20.94 51.48
C LEU A 400 -7.83 22.41 51.17
N GLN A 401 -7.66 23.30 52.15
CA GLN A 401 -7.87 24.74 51.94
C GLN A 401 -6.77 25.37 51.05
N GLU A 402 -5.51 24.98 51.22
CA GLU A 402 -4.40 25.38 50.32
C GLU A 402 -4.65 24.92 48.86
N MET A 403 -5.19 23.71 48.66
CA MET A 403 -5.61 23.24 47.33
C MET A 403 -6.77 24.06 46.74
N ILE A 404 -7.77 24.43 47.55
CA ILE A 404 -8.90 25.25 47.09
C ILE A 404 -8.42 26.65 46.72
N GLU A 405 -7.51 27.24 47.50
CA GLU A 405 -6.93 28.56 47.23
C GLU A 405 -6.01 28.54 45.99
N ASP A 406 -5.22 27.48 45.75
CA ASP A 406 -4.45 27.33 44.50
C ASP A 406 -5.36 27.15 43.27
N THR A 407 -6.42 26.35 43.39
CA THR A 407 -7.39 26.14 42.30
C THR A 407 -8.11 27.44 41.95
N ALA A 408 -8.53 28.22 42.96
CA ALA A 408 -9.17 29.51 42.76
C ALA A 408 -8.23 30.53 42.10
N ARG A 409 -6.93 30.52 42.44
CA ARG A 409 -5.92 31.36 41.78
C ARG A 409 -5.77 31.02 40.30
N ARG A 410 -5.64 29.73 39.94
CA ARG A 410 -5.49 29.33 38.52
C ARG A 410 -6.70 29.72 37.68
N LEU A 411 -7.92 29.51 38.19
CA LEU A 411 -9.15 29.94 37.52
C LEU A 411 -9.24 31.48 37.36
N GLN A 412 -8.61 32.24 38.25
CA GLN A 412 -8.51 33.69 38.11
C GLN A 412 -7.43 34.09 37.09
N GLU A 413 -6.28 33.41 37.07
CA GLU A 413 -5.21 33.61 36.08
C GLU A 413 -5.71 33.29 34.66
N GLU A 414 -6.43 32.17 34.45
CA GLU A 414 -7.10 31.84 33.18
C GLU A 414 -8.13 32.90 32.76
N ALA A 415 -8.96 33.38 33.70
CA ALA A 415 -9.95 34.42 33.41
C ALA A 415 -9.35 35.81 33.14
N GLU A 416 -8.15 36.10 33.66
CA GLU A 416 -7.39 37.33 33.36
C GLU A 416 -6.67 37.21 32.00
N GLU A 417 -6.26 36.01 31.58
CA GLU A 417 -5.67 35.73 30.26
C GLU A 417 -6.73 35.79 29.15
N ASP A 418 -7.90 35.15 29.33
CA ASP A 418 -9.07 35.25 28.44
C ASP A 418 -9.52 36.72 28.25
N ALA A 419 -9.50 37.51 29.33
CA ALA A 419 -9.88 38.93 29.28
C ALA A 419 -8.82 39.81 28.57
N ALA A 420 -7.56 39.38 28.53
CA ALA A 420 -6.50 40.08 27.82
C ALA A 420 -6.57 39.84 26.30
N GLU A 421 -6.94 38.63 25.86
CA GLU A 421 -7.10 38.32 24.43
C GLU A 421 -8.28 39.08 23.77
N GLU A 422 -9.35 39.41 24.51
CA GLU A 422 -10.46 40.22 23.96
C GLU A 422 -10.10 41.71 23.72
N GLU A 423 -9.02 42.25 24.31
CA GLU A 423 -8.69 43.69 24.19
C GLU A 423 -7.72 44.05 23.04
N GLU A 424 -7.00 43.09 22.44
CA GLU A 424 -6.02 43.33 21.35
C GLU A 424 -6.55 43.14 19.89
N ALA A 425 -7.83 43.47 19.63
CA ALA A 425 -8.33 43.57 18.26
C ALA A 425 -7.92 44.92 17.58
N PRO A 426 -7.17 44.92 16.46
CA PRO A 426 -6.62 46.15 15.89
C PRO A 426 -7.68 47.01 15.18
N LYS A 427 -7.76 48.30 15.58
CA LYS A 427 -8.49 49.34 14.85
C LYS A 427 -7.66 49.88 13.70
N GLU A 428 -8.03 49.55 12.47
CA GLU A 428 -7.46 50.21 11.28
C GLU A 428 -8.32 51.39 10.79
N GLU A 429 -7.67 52.38 10.18
CA GLU A 429 -8.12 53.77 10.13
C GLU A 429 -8.78 54.15 8.78
N ALA A 430 -9.98 54.72 8.81
CA ALA A 430 -10.73 55.11 7.62
C ALA A 430 -10.69 56.63 7.35
N ALA A 431 -10.15 57.05 6.20
CA ALA A 431 -9.99 58.47 5.84
C ALA A 431 -10.74 58.90 4.55
N ALA A 432 -11.93 59.49 4.76
CA ALA A 432 -12.51 60.66 4.08
C ALA A 432 -12.58 60.81 2.53
N ALA A 433 -13.81 60.84 1.99
CA ALA A 433 -14.27 61.85 1.00
C ALA A 433 -15.83 62.01 1.05
N PRO A 434 -16.45 63.16 0.68
CA PRO A 434 -17.73 63.56 1.31
C PRO A 434 -19.00 63.72 0.43
N ALA A 435 -20.14 63.51 1.10
CA ALA A 435 -21.44 64.24 1.02
C ALA A 435 -22.28 64.34 -0.30
N ALA A 436 -23.40 63.59 -0.32
CA ALA A 436 -24.84 63.99 -0.33
C ALA A 436 -25.34 65.25 -1.13
N PRO A 437 -26.67 65.41 -1.42
CA PRO A 437 -27.88 64.64 -1.04
C PRO A 437 -28.67 64.09 -2.29
N ALA A 438 -29.96 63.70 -2.32
CA ALA A 438 -31.12 63.88 -1.42
C ALA A 438 -32.26 62.82 -1.56
N ASP A 439 -33.37 63.12 -0.88
CA ASP A 439 -34.62 62.40 -0.54
C ASP A 439 -35.59 61.96 -1.69
N PRO A 440 -36.56 61.04 -1.46
CA PRO A 440 -37.41 60.42 -2.49
C PRO A 440 -38.88 60.90 -2.51
N THR A 441 -39.60 60.65 -3.62
CA THR A 441 -41.09 60.67 -3.64
C THR A 441 -41.72 59.59 -4.53
N LYS A 442 -42.97 59.23 -4.20
CA LYS A 442 -43.76 58.08 -4.69
C LYS A 442 -44.40 58.32 -6.08
N ALA A 443 -44.56 57.26 -6.90
CA ALA A 443 -45.87 56.73 -7.39
C ALA A 443 -45.81 55.81 -8.64
N VAL A 444 -46.15 54.53 -8.48
CA VAL A 444 -47.22 53.72 -9.16
C VAL A 444 -47.97 54.36 -10.38
N PRO A 445 -48.43 53.65 -11.45
CA PRO A 445 -48.42 52.19 -11.80
C PRO A 445 -48.04 51.78 -13.26
N LEU A 446 -48.02 50.46 -13.51
CA LEU A 446 -48.47 49.69 -14.72
C LEU A 446 -48.26 50.25 -16.15
N GLY A 447 -47.53 49.49 -16.98
CA GLY A 447 -47.60 49.56 -18.44
C GLY A 447 -46.89 48.37 -19.11
N ALA A 448 -47.63 47.53 -19.84
CA ALA A 448 -47.09 46.32 -20.48
C ALA A 448 -46.76 46.52 -21.97
N ALA A 449 -45.55 46.11 -22.38
CA ALA A 449 -45.17 45.65 -23.72
C ALA A 449 -43.71 45.14 -23.64
N ALA A 450 -43.42 43.84 -23.63
CA ALA A 450 -43.50 42.93 -24.78
C ALA A 450 -42.60 43.35 -25.96
N ALA A 451 -41.28 43.17 -25.81
CA ALA A 451 -40.35 43.04 -26.92
C ALA A 451 -39.38 41.89 -26.60
N SER A 452 -39.56 40.74 -27.28
CA SER A 452 -38.68 39.58 -27.15
C SER A 452 -37.35 39.85 -27.85
N THR A 453 -36.25 39.57 -27.16
CA THR A 453 -35.01 39.13 -27.78
C THR A 453 -34.57 37.85 -27.10
N ASP A 454 -35.14 36.74 -27.58
CA ASP A 454 -34.64 35.40 -27.30
C ASP A 454 -33.13 35.34 -27.57
N ARG A 455 -32.36 35.09 -26.52
CA ARG A 455 -30.95 34.73 -26.63
C ARG A 455 -30.75 33.38 -25.94
N THR A 456 -31.42 32.37 -26.47
CA THR A 456 -31.10 30.96 -26.23
C THR A 456 -29.64 30.74 -26.62
N VAL A 457 -28.73 30.88 -25.66
CA VAL A 457 -27.36 30.39 -25.77
C VAL A 457 -27.49 28.86 -25.76
N ALA A 458 -27.59 28.30 -26.97
CA ALA A 458 -27.51 26.86 -27.15
C ALA A 458 -26.13 26.41 -26.66
N GLN A 459 -26.11 25.85 -25.45
CA GLN A 459 -24.91 25.30 -24.83
C GLN A 459 -24.52 24.05 -25.60
N LYS A 460 -23.84 24.25 -26.73
CA LYS A 460 -23.23 23.18 -27.52
C LYS A 460 -22.33 22.40 -26.57
N SER A 461 -22.69 21.14 -26.32
CA SER A 461 -21.80 20.19 -25.64
C SER A 461 -20.48 20.15 -26.41
N GLN A 462 -19.44 20.75 -25.85
CA GLN A 462 -18.11 20.71 -26.44
C GLN A 462 -17.66 19.25 -26.45
N GLN A 463 -17.53 18.65 -27.64
CA GLN A 463 -16.98 17.31 -27.78
C GLN A 463 -15.54 17.31 -27.29
N LEU A 464 -15.26 16.35 -26.41
CA LEU A 464 -14.05 16.27 -25.58
C LEU A 464 -12.81 15.95 -26.43
N PRO A 465 -11.60 16.39 -26.02
CA PRO A 465 -10.37 16.03 -26.70
C PRO A 465 -10.01 14.56 -26.41
N THR A 466 -10.28 13.69 -27.38
CA THR A 466 -10.03 12.23 -27.32
C THR A 466 -8.54 11.85 -27.31
N GLY A 467 -7.65 12.79 -27.61
CA GLY A 467 -6.22 12.57 -27.84
C GLY A 467 -5.47 11.87 -26.70
N ILE A 468 -5.26 12.57 -25.58
CA ILE A 468 -4.41 12.06 -24.49
C ILE A 468 -4.95 10.77 -23.86
N VAL A 469 -6.27 10.66 -23.71
CA VAL A 469 -6.96 9.46 -23.19
C VAL A 469 -6.66 8.25 -24.07
N SER A 470 -6.58 8.42 -25.40
CA SER A 470 -6.25 7.33 -26.33
C SER A 470 -4.76 6.95 -26.37
N VAL A 471 -3.84 7.80 -25.90
CA VAL A 471 -2.41 7.45 -25.76
C VAL A 471 -2.10 6.88 -24.37
N LEU A 472 -2.86 7.22 -23.33
CA LEU A 472 -2.47 6.90 -21.95
C LEU A 472 -2.14 5.41 -21.70
N PRO A 473 -2.89 4.41 -22.21
CA PRO A 473 -2.50 3.00 -22.04
C PRO A 473 -1.09 2.71 -22.55
N ILE A 474 -0.72 3.31 -23.70
CA ILE A 474 0.59 3.16 -24.32
C ILE A 474 1.67 3.88 -23.51
N LEU A 475 1.38 5.08 -22.98
CA LEU A 475 2.28 5.79 -22.06
C LEU A 475 2.51 4.99 -20.77
N VAL A 476 1.45 4.41 -20.20
CA VAL A 476 1.49 3.59 -18.99
C VAL A 476 2.30 2.31 -19.23
N ASP A 477 2.05 1.58 -20.31
CA ASP A 477 2.79 0.35 -20.62
C ASP A 477 4.24 0.63 -21.03
N THR A 478 4.49 1.76 -21.71
CA THR A 478 5.85 2.27 -21.94
C THR A 478 6.54 2.52 -20.60
N LEU A 479 5.93 3.31 -19.70
CA LEU A 479 6.47 3.66 -18.38
C LEU A 479 6.75 2.42 -17.50
N ARG A 480 5.88 1.41 -17.56
CA ARG A 480 6.12 0.10 -16.90
C ARG A 480 7.31 -0.63 -17.51
N HIS A 481 7.46 -0.62 -18.83
CA HIS A 481 8.63 -1.20 -19.47
C HIS A 481 9.92 -0.50 -19.01
N VAL A 482 9.92 0.84 -18.90
CA VAL A 482 11.04 1.59 -18.33
C VAL A 482 11.38 1.10 -16.92
N ALA A 483 10.35 1.02 -16.08
CA ALA A 483 10.49 0.65 -14.67
C ALA A 483 11.18 -0.70 -14.54
N ASN A 484 10.75 -1.68 -15.35
CA ASN A 484 11.32 -3.01 -15.44
C ASN A 484 12.77 -3.01 -15.94
N VAL A 485 13.08 -2.31 -17.05
CA VAL A 485 14.44 -2.22 -17.59
C VAL A 485 15.41 -1.56 -16.59
N TRP A 486 14.96 -0.50 -15.90
CA TRP A 486 15.73 0.07 -14.81
C TRP A 486 15.87 -0.90 -13.64
N ASN A 487 14.81 -1.62 -13.26
CA ASN A 487 14.90 -2.61 -12.19
C ASN A 487 15.89 -3.74 -12.53
N ASP A 488 15.96 -4.22 -13.78
CA ASP A 488 16.95 -5.23 -14.16
C ASP A 488 18.40 -4.70 -14.04
N ALA A 489 18.64 -3.44 -14.42
CA ALA A 489 19.92 -2.75 -14.22
C ALA A 489 20.20 -2.43 -12.74
N ARG A 490 19.19 -2.00 -12.00
CA ARG A 490 19.23 -1.64 -10.57
C ARG A 490 19.48 -2.90 -9.74
N ILE A 491 18.73 -3.98 -9.90
CA ILE A 491 18.92 -5.27 -9.19
C ILE A 491 20.34 -5.80 -9.38
N SER A 492 20.95 -5.61 -10.56
CA SER A 492 22.34 -6.00 -10.81
C SER A 492 23.37 -5.24 -9.95
N SER A 493 23.11 -3.98 -9.58
CA SER A 493 23.98 -3.14 -8.73
C SER A 493 23.53 -3.08 -7.26
N ILE A 494 22.24 -3.18 -7.02
CA ILE A 494 21.59 -3.10 -5.71
C ILE A 494 21.52 -4.47 -5.04
N GLY A 495 21.63 -5.59 -5.75
CA GLY A 495 21.91 -6.88 -5.13
C GLY A 495 23.14 -6.80 -4.23
N GLU A 496 24.22 -6.16 -4.70
CA GLU A 496 25.44 -5.97 -3.92
C GLU A 496 25.26 -4.97 -2.74
N ILE A 497 24.49 -3.90 -2.93
CA ILE A 497 24.22 -2.89 -1.89
C ILE A 497 23.24 -3.40 -0.82
N ILE A 498 22.20 -4.15 -1.21
CA ILE A 498 21.23 -4.76 -0.31
C ILE A 498 21.86 -5.95 0.41
N ASP A 499 22.60 -6.84 -0.26
CA ASP A 499 23.32 -7.91 0.46
C ASP A 499 24.34 -7.31 1.45
N GLY A 500 24.97 -6.18 1.12
CA GLY A 500 25.86 -5.42 2.02
C GLY A 500 25.16 -4.61 3.14
N ARG A 501 23.87 -4.29 3.02
CA ARG A 501 23.10 -3.54 4.04
C ARG A 501 22.20 -4.44 4.90
N VAL A 502 21.59 -5.47 4.32
CA VAL A 502 20.77 -6.49 5.01
C VAL A 502 21.65 -7.35 5.92
N SER A 503 22.88 -7.66 5.52
CA SER A 503 23.87 -8.30 6.41
C SER A 503 24.26 -7.44 7.63
N ASN A 504 23.97 -6.13 7.61
CA ASN A 504 24.23 -5.21 8.72
C ASN A 504 22.95 -4.81 9.50
N ARG A 505 21.79 -5.45 9.27
CA ARG A 505 20.61 -5.24 10.11
C ARG A 505 20.78 -5.92 11.48
N PRO A 506 20.54 -5.22 12.61
CA PRO A 506 20.40 -5.86 13.92
C PRO A 506 19.27 -6.91 13.84
N GLY A 507 19.60 -8.17 14.14
CA GLY A 507 18.72 -9.32 13.93
C GLY A 507 19.17 -10.27 12.80
N ALA A 508 19.85 -9.77 11.75
CA ALA A 508 20.34 -10.61 10.66
C ALA A 508 21.60 -11.44 11.00
N MET A 509 22.34 -11.05 12.04
CA MET A 509 23.55 -11.74 12.52
C MET A 509 23.63 -11.84 14.05
N VAL A 510 22.71 -12.58 14.67
CA VAL A 510 22.99 -13.18 15.99
C VAL A 510 23.71 -14.50 15.77
N GLY A 511 25.05 -14.47 15.81
CA GLY A 511 25.86 -15.68 15.73
C GLY A 511 25.63 -16.58 16.96
N PRO A 512 25.42 -17.90 16.79
CA PRO A 512 25.12 -18.76 17.92
C PRO A 512 26.34 -18.92 18.85
N THR A 513 26.10 -18.74 20.15
CA THR A 513 26.82 -19.46 21.20
C THR A 513 26.84 -20.96 20.90
N GLN A 514 27.80 -21.73 21.40
CA GLN A 514 28.01 -23.14 21.00
C GLN A 514 26.78 -24.04 21.28
N LYS A 515 25.87 -24.12 20.31
CA LYS A 515 24.71 -25.04 20.27
C LYS A 515 25.18 -26.47 19.95
N SER A 516 24.40 -27.46 20.37
CA SER A 516 24.74 -28.88 20.25
C SER A 516 24.81 -29.38 18.80
N PRO A 517 25.47 -30.52 18.53
CA PRO A 517 25.51 -31.10 17.18
C PRO A 517 24.13 -31.42 16.58
N GLU A 518 23.14 -31.73 17.43
CA GLU A 518 21.77 -32.05 17.02
C GLU A 518 21.00 -30.78 16.61
N GLU A 519 21.19 -29.67 17.34
CA GLU A 519 20.71 -28.34 16.94
C GLU A 519 21.39 -27.83 15.67
N GLN A 520 22.67 -28.16 15.46
CA GLN A 520 23.37 -27.87 14.20
C GLN A 520 22.77 -28.64 13.01
N GLU A 521 22.38 -29.91 13.16
CA GLU A 521 21.72 -30.64 12.06
C GLU A 521 20.32 -30.06 11.74
N ILE A 522 19.55 -29.66 12.76
CA ILE A 522 18.26 -29.00 12.58
C ILE A 522 18.42 -27.64 11.88
N MET A 523 19.45 -26.86 12.26
CA MET A 523 19.81 -25.59 11.61
C MET A 523 20.30 -25.78 10.17
N GLU A 524 21.12 -26.78 9.88
CA GLU A 524 21.57 -27.12 8.51
C GLU A 524 20.38 -27.50 7.62
N ARG A 525 19.39 -28.24 8.14
CA ARG A 525 18.13 -28.51 7.42
C ARG A 525 17.31 -27.25 7.19
N ARG A 526 17.31 -26.29 8.13
CA ARG A 526 16.63 -24.99 8.02
C ARG A 526 17.37 -23.96 7.15
N LYS A 527 18.69 -24.08 6.92
CA LYS A 527 19.44 -23.18 6.01
C LYS A 527 18.93 -23.21 4.55
N GLY A 528 18.23 -24.27 4.14
CA GLY A 528 17.52 -24.32 2.86
C GLY A 528 16.27 -23.45 2.81
N GLU A 529 15.63 -23.21 3.95
CA GLU A 529 14.58 -22.21 4.12
C GLU A 529 15.21 -20.83 4.37
N LYS A 530 15.77 -20.25 3.30
CA LYS A 530 15.63 -18.80 3.12
C LYS A 530 14.13 -18.54 2.96
N THR A 531 13.41 -18.43 4.08
CA THR A 531 11.95 -18.29 4.05
C THR A 531 11.62 -17.07 3.19
N SER A 532 10.64 -17.20 2.29
CA SER A 532 10.33 -16.19 1.27
C SER A 532 9.90 -14.82 1.81
N TYR A 533 9.83 -14.66 3.14
CA TYR A 533 9.46 -13.45 3.87
C TYR A 533 10.32 -13.19 5.12
N SER A 534 11.43 -13.91 5.37
CA SER A 534 12.44 -13.48 6.36
C SER A 534 13.46 -12.49 5.80
N LEU A 535 13.29 -12.11 4.53
CA LEU A 535 13.58 -10.75 4.12
C LEU A 535 12.35 -9.93 4.54
N GLU A 536 12.48 -9.18 5.64
CA GLU A 536 11.54 -8.14 6.05
C GLU A 536 11.17 -7.32 4.81
N THR A 537 9.88 -7.05 4.59
CA THR A 537 9.33 -6.59 3.31
C THR A 537 10.19 -5.49 2.69
N ASN A 538 10.86 -5.78 1.57
CA ASN A 538 11.68 -4.83 0.81
C ASN A 538 10.84 -3.72 0.12
N ASP A 539 9.61 -3.49 0.60
CA ASP A 539 8.69 -2.50 0.09
C ASP A 539 9.34 -1.10 0.22
N GLU A 540 9.56 -0.41 -0.91
CA GLU A 540 10.12 0.95 -0.96
C GLU A 540 8.99 1.98 -1.04
N ALA A 541 9.03 2.98 -0.14
CA ALA A 541 8.19 4.17 -0.26
C ALA A 541 8.99 5.33 -0.87
N VAL A 542 8.35 6.09 -1.75
CA VAL A 542 8.87 7.32 -2.33
C VAL A 542 7.89 8.46 -2.06
N VAL A 543 8.40 9.59 -1.58
CA VAL A 543 7.66 10.85 -1.56
C VAL A 543 8.30 11.78 -2.57
N TYR A 544 7.54 12.31 -3.53
CA TYR A 544 8.07 13.18 -4.57
C TYR A 544 7.61 14.64 -4.42
N LEU A 545 8.48 15.49 -3.88
CA LEU A 545 8.24 16.91 -3.71
C LEU A 545 8.46 17.64 -5.05
N SER A 546 7.44 18.36 -5.51
CA SER A 546 7.45 19.15 -6.75
C SER A 546 6.55 20.37 -6.61
N CYS A 547 6.63 21.30 -7.57
CA CYS A 547 5.85 22.52 -7.53
C CYS A 547 4.39 22.31 -7.96
N LYS A 548 3.55 23.26 -7.55
CA LYS A 548 2.12 23.38 -7.87
C LYS A 548 1.81 23.35 -9.37
N LYS A 549 2.76 23.80 -10.18
CA LYS A 549 2.73 23.84 -11.65
C LYS A 549 3.98 23.21 -12.26
N GLU A 550 3.96 23.08 -13.58
CA GLU A 550 5.02 22.49 -14.42
C GLU A 550 6.37 23.23 -14.43
N ASN A 551 6.42 24.44 -13.86
CA ASN A 551 7.60 25.30 -13.84
C ASN A 551 7.60 26.08 -12.52
N CYS A 552 8.60 25.85 -11.68
CA CYS A 552 8.76 26.54 -10.40
C CYS A 552 9.24 27.99 -10.57
N ALA A 553 9.81 28.36 -11.72
CA ALA A 553 10.33 29.71 -11.99
C ALA A 553 9.27 30.76 -12.42
N ASP A 554 7.98 30.45 -12.27
CA ASP A 554 6.86 31.38 -12.54
C ASP A 554 6.51 32.14 -11.25
N GLU A 555 6.98 33.38 -11.09
CA GLU A 555 6.85 34.17 -9.84
C GLU A 555 5.41 34.33 -9.33
N GLU A 556 4.39 34.25 -10.19
CA GLU A 556 2.98 34.34 -9.75
C GLU A 556 2.46 33.01 -9.15
N VAL A 557 3.18 31.89 -9.32
CA VAL A 557 2.60 30.54 -9.17
C VAL A 557 3.60 29.41 -8.86
N GLY A 558 4.85 29.74 -8.53
CA GLY A 558 5.96 28.81 -8.37
C GLY A 558 5.91 27.93 -7.12
N ASP A 559 4.98 28.19 -6.18
CA ASP A 559 4.93 27.54 -4.87
C ASP A 559 5.09 26.01 -4.92
N ALA A 560 5.96 25.48 -4.06
CA ALA A 560 5.84 24.10 -3.62
C ALA A 560 4.69 24.01 -2.62
N LEU A 561 3.80 23.05 -2.85
CA LEU A 561 2.68 22.76 -1.96
C LEU A 561 3.04 21.58 -1.06
N ALA A 562 2.85 21.77 0.24
CA ALA A 562 3.18 20.79 1.24
C ALA A 562 1.96 20.44 2.11
N MET A 563 2.02 19.26 2.72
CA MET A 563 0.94 18.67 3.52
C MET A 563 1.44 18.42 4.95
N PRO A 564 0.56 18.27 5.94
CA PRO A 564 0.99 17.89 7.29
C PRO A 564 1.66 16.52 7.29
N PHE A 565 2.66 16.33 8.15
CA PHE A 565 3.41 15.07 8.24
C PHE A 565 2.53 13.86 8.56
N TYR A 566 1.44 14.05 9.31
CA TYR A 566 0.46 12.98 9.56
C TYR A 566 -0.19 12.44 8.27
N VAL A 567 -0.35 13.26 7.22
CA VAL A 567 -0.95 12.81 5.95
C VAL A 567 -0.03 11.79 5.30
N TYR A 568 1.26 12.11 5.19
CA TYR A 568 2.24 11.18 4.63
C TYR A 568 2.33 9.88 5.46
N SER A 569 2.32 9.96 6.80
CA SER A 569 2.39 8.76 7.63
C SER A 569 1.11 7.91 7.65
N THR A 570 -0.05 8.48 7.29
CA THR A 570 -1.28 7.69 7.03
C THR A 570 -1.28 6.97 5.69
N GLU A 571 -0.45 7.41 4.73
CA GLU A 571 -0.42 6.87 3.37
C GLU A 571 0.75 5.89 3.13
N ILE A 572 1.84 6.02 3.89
CA ILE A 572 2.99 5.11 3.90
C ILE A 572 2.78 4.02 4.99
N PRO A 573 2.67 2.73 4.63
CA PRO A 573 2.46 1.68 5.63
C PRO A 573 3.67 1.42 6.54
N ARG A 574 3.40 0.86 7.72
CA ARG A 574 4.40 0.62 8.79
C ARG A 574 5.51 -0.38 8.43
N HIS A 575 5.27 -1.19 7.40
CA HIS A 575 6.12 -2.30 6.98
C HIS A 575 7.11 -1.97 5.86
N VAL A 576 7.21 -0.71 5.44
CA VAL A 576 8.18 -0.28 4.43
C VAL A 576 9.60 -0.36 5.00
N ALA A 577 10.51 -0.96 4.23
CA ALA A 577 11.92 -1.10 4.63
C ALA A 577 12.77 0.13 4.26
N ALA A 578 12.28 0.96 3.33
CA ALA A 578 12.95 2.19 2.91
C ALA A 578 11.93 3.29 2.62
N ILE A 579 12.30 4.54 2.92
CA ILE A 579 11.53 5.74 2.56
C ILE A 579 12.48 6.75 1.93
N THR A 580 12.27 7.03 0.64
CA THR A 580 13.08 7.96 -0.15
C THR A 580 12.26 9.25 -0.37
N VAL A 581 12.62 10.34 0.32
CA VAL A 581 12.06 11.66 0.04
C VAL A 581 12.86 12.31 -1.08
N VAL A 582 12.28 12.36 -2.27
CA VAL A 582 12.89 12.94 -3.47
C VAL A 582 12.29 14.33 -3.67
N ALA A 583 13.13 15.36 -3.75
CA ALA A 583 12.72 16.67 -4.26
C ALA A 583 13.21 16.85 -5.70
N SER A 584 12.37 17.43 -6.56
CA SER A 584 12.80 17.84 -7.90
C SER A 584 13.80 19.00 -7.80
N ALA A 585 14.82 19.00 -8.65
CA ALA A 585 15.78 20.11 -8.71
C ALA A 585 15.11 21.48 -8.98
N ASP A 586 14.00 21.52 -9.73
CA ASP A 586 13.25 22.76 -9.94
C ASP A 586 12.68 23.32 -8.62
N CYS A 587 12.16 22.43 -7.76
CA CYS A 587 11.66 22.80 -6.43
C CYS A 587 12.80 23.26 -5.51
N THR A 588 13.93 22.54 -5.48
CA THR A 588 15.05 22.87 -4.58
C THR A 588 15.86 24.09 -5.01
N VAL A 589 15.76 24.51 -6.28
CA VAL A 589 16.42 25.71 -6.82
C VAL A 589 15.50 26.93 -6.79
N ASN A 590 14.24 26.80 -7.18
CA ASN A 590 13.34 27.94 -7.41
C ASN A 590 12.31 28.18 -6.29
N VAL A 591 12.15 27.27 -5.33
CA VAL A 591 11.23 27.46 -4.20
C VAL A 591 11.98 27.52 -2.87
N GLU A 592 11.90 28.67 -2.21
CA GLU A 592 12.47 28.85 -0.88
C GLU A 592 11.84 27.84 0.11
N GLY A 593 12.68 27.27 0.98
CA GLY A 593 12.26 26.24 1.93
C GLY A 593 12.01 24.83 1.36
N CYS A 594 11.87 24.60 0.04
CA CYS A 594 11.54 23.25 -0.49
C CYS A 594 12.53 22.16 -0.03
N ARG A 595 13.84 22.45 -0.08
CA ARG A 595 14.88 21.53 0.43
C ARG A 595 14.77 21.34 1.95
N ALA A 596 14.46 22.40 2.71
CA ALA A 596 14.29 22.33 4.16
C ALA A 596 13.08 21.47 4.54
N HIS A 597 11.94 21.64 3.86
CA HIS A 597 10.75 20.79 4.02
C HIS A 597 11.07 19.30 3.76
N GLY A 598 11.77 18.99 2.67
CA GLY A 598 12.17 17.62 2.37
C GLY A 598 13.13 17.01 3.39
N GLN A 599 14.03 17.82 3.96
CA GLN A 599 14.91 17.39 5.06
C GLN A 599 14.15 17.21 6.39
N ALA A 600 13.17 18.06 6.69
CA ALA A 600 12.32 17.97 7.87
C ALA A 600 11.41 16.73 7.82
N LEU A 601 10.76 16.48 6.67
CA LEU A 601 10.01 15.25 6.41
C LEU A 601 10.93 14.02 6.48
N ALA A 602 12.15 14.17 5.93
CA ALA A 602 13.32 13.35 6.16
C ALA A 602 13.54 12.92 7.63
N GLY A 603 13.55 13.91 8.54
CA GLY A 603 13.72 13.72 9.98
C GLY A 603 12.54 13.01 10.63
N PHE A 604 11.32 13.51 10.39
CA PHE A 604 10.08 12.93 10.90
C PHE A 604 9.94 11.45 10.58
N PHE A 605 10.25 11.03 9.35
CA PHE A 605 10.18 9.62 8.99
C PHE A 605 11.20 8.75 9.71
N ARG A 606 12.37 9.28 10.12
CA ARG A 606 13.35 8.50 10.94
C ARG A 606 12.82 8.25 12.34
N GLU A 607 12.05 9.19 12.89
CA GLU A 607 11.39 9.05 14.19
C GLU A 607 10.18 8.11 14.10
N PHE A 608 9.32 8.29 13.09
CA PHE A 608 8.07 7.53 12.91
C PHE A 608 8.28 6.09 12.42
N TYR A 609 9.30 5.88 11.57
CA TYR A 609 9.66 4.59 10.99
C TYR A 609 11.08 4.21 11.42
N PRO A 610 11.33 3.92 12.71
CA PRO A 610 12.68 3.66 13.23
C PRO A 610 13.36 2.41 12.66
N ARG A 611 12.63 1.59 11.89
CA ARG A 611 13.14 0.42 11.15
C ARG A 611 13.42 0.71 9.67
N ALA A 612 12.85 1.78 9.10
CA ALA A 612 13.01 2.08 7.68
C ALA A 612 14.32 2.81 7.43
N ALA A 613 14.99 2.48 6.32
CA ALA A 613 16.09 3.29 5.81
C ALA A 613 15.54 4.57 5.17
N VAL A 614 15.69 5.72 5.85
CA VAL A 614 15.11 6.99 5.38
C VAL A 614 16.18 7.93 4.81
N GLU A 615 16.13 8.16 3.50
CA GLU A 615 17.00 9.10 2.78
C GLU A 615 16.22 10.30 2.21
N PHE A 616 16.89 11.46 2.15
CA PHE A 616 16.42 12.64 1.41
C PHE A 616 17.37 12.86 0.23
N LEU A 617 16.80 13.05 -0.97
CA LEU A 617 17.54 13.23 -2.20
C LEU A 617 17.09 14.51 -2.92
N ASP A 618 18.08 15.30 -3.30
CA ASP A 618 17.93 16.42 -4.23
C ASP A 618 18.26 15.89 -5.63
N GLU A 619 17.23 15.45 -6.35
CA GLU A 619 17.41 14.66 -7.57
C GLU A 619 17.43 15.57 -8.81
N ALA A 620 18.63 15.81 -9.32
CA ALA A 620 18.88 16.57 -10.54
C ALA A 620 18.47 15.82 -11.81
N SER A 621 18.33 14.48 -11.75
CA SER A 621 17.90 13.68 -12.89
C SER A 621 16.42 13.35 -12.83
N THR A 622 15.64 14.03 -13.69
CA THR A 622 14.31 13.61 -14.19
C THR A 622 14.14 12.10 -14.21
N TYR A 623 15.08 11.42 -14.84
CA TYR A 623 15.02 9.98 -15.08
C TYR A 623 15.17 9.19 -13.79
N ALA A 624 16.14 9.52 -12.92
CA ALA A 624 16.34 8.82 -11.66
C ALA A 624 15.17 9.03 -10.69
N ALA A 625 14.58 10.24 -10.68
CA ALA A 625 13.34 10.50 -9.94
C ALA A 625 12.18 9.63 -10.45
N TYR A 626 11.93 9.61 -11.76
CA TYR A 626 10.91 8.77 -12.38
C TYR A 626 11.13 7.28 -12.13
N ALA A 627 12.37 6.82 -12.26
CA ALA A 627 12.73 5.42 -12.05
C ALA A 627 12.57 5.00 -10.59
N ARG A 628 12.81 5.89 -9.61
CA ARG A 628 12.47 5.64 -8.19
C ARG A 628 10.97 5.60 -7.98
N MET A 629 10.22 6.60 -8.46
CA MET A 629 8.77 6.67 -8.33
C MET A 629 8.06 5.44 -8.93
N LEU A 630 8.42 5.04 -10.15
CA LEU A 630 7.80 3.90 -10.84
C LEU A 630 8.07 2.54 -10.18
N ASN A 631 9.17 2.42 -9.45
CA ASN A 631 9.58 1.21 -8.74
C ASN A 631 9.25 1.24 -7.24
N ALA A 632 8.56 2.27 -6.77
CA ALA A 632 8.05 2.33 -5.41
C ALA A 632 6.83 1.40 -5.26
N ASP A 633 6.79 0.65 -4.16
CA ASP A 633 5.59 -0.04 -3.70
C ASP A 633 4.55 0.97 -3.16
N TYR A 634 5.05 2.11 -2.67
CA TYR A 634 4.26 3.22 -2.11
C TYR A 634 4.76 4.57 -2.62
N LEU A 635 4.01 5.22 -3.51
CA LEU A 635 4.33 6.56 -3.99
C LEU A 635 3.35 7.58 -3.42
N VAL A 636 3.84 8.50 -2.60
CA VAL A 636 3.06 9.66 -2.15
C VAL A 636 3.42 10.88 -3.00
N CYS A 637 2.41 11.35 -3.73
CA CYS A 637 2.46 12.54 -4.56
C CYS A 637 1.73 13.69 -3.83
N PRO A 638 2.46 14.68 -3.29
CA PRO A 638 1.90 15.97 -2.90
C PRO A 638 1.30 16.70 -4.11
N PRO A 639 0.62 17.84 -3.88
CA PRO A 639 -0.03 18.61 -4.92
C PRO A 639 0.94 19.16 -5.98
N GLY A 640 0.91 18.53 -7.16
CA GLY A 640 1.72 18.88 -8.32
C GLY A 640 1.46 17.91 -9.48
N VAL A 641 1.97 18.21 -10.67
CA VAL A 641 1.72 17.39 -11.88
C VAL A 641 2.83 16.43 -12.25
N GLY A 642 4.07 16.66 -11.79
CA GLY A 642 5.23 15.81 -12.11
C GLY A 642 5.11 14.36 -11.60
N CYS A 643 4.36 14.14 -10.51
CA CYS A 643 4.16 12.83 -9.90
C CYS A 643 2.99 12.02 -10.52
N VAL A 644 2.11 12.67 -11.29
CA VAL A 644 0.85 12.07 -11.80
C VAL A 644 1.12 10.91 -12.76
N LEU A 645 2.04 11.08 -13.71
CA LEU A 645 2.34 10.02 -14.69
C LEU A 645 3.01 8.79 -14.04
N PRO A 646 4.03 8.93 -13.17
CA PRO A 646 4.54 7.81 -12.37
C PRO A 646 3.45 7.11 -11.56
N ALA A 647 2.60 7.87 -10.85
CA ALA A 647 1.52 7.33 -10.04
C ALA A 647 0.49 6.50 -10.83
N LEU A 648 0.19 6.88 -12.07
CA LEU A 648 -0.70 6.12 -12.96
C LEU A 648 -0.01 4.88 -13.58
N ALA A 649 1.30 4.95 -13.80
CA ALA A 649 2.04 3.89 -14.48
C ALA A 649 2.50 2.77 -13.55
N GLN A 650 2.87 3.08 -12.31
CA GLN A 650 3.46 2.11 -11.38
C GLN A 650 2.56 0.92 -11.05
N LEU A 651 3.15 -0.15 -10.52
CA LEU A 651 2.44 -1.35 -10.08
C LEU A 651 2.07 -1.33 -8.58
N GLY A 652 2.77 -0.52 -7.77
CA GLY A 652 2.49 -0.31 -6.34
C GLY A 652 1.28 0.62 -6.07
N ARG A 653 1.03 0.95 -4.81
CA ARG A 653 0.04 1.97 -4.39
C ARG A 653 0.60 3.37 -4.65
N SER A 654 -0.15 4.19 -5.36
CA SER A 654 0.10 5.63 -5.43
C SER A 654 -0.99 6.39 -4.66
N THR A 655 -0.62 7.51 -4.05
CA THR A 655 -1.56 8.45 -3.46
C THR A 655 -1.30 9.82 -4.06
N LEU A 656 -2.28 10.34 -4.79
CA LEU A 656 -2.27 11.64 -5.45
C LEU A 656 -3.11 12.62 -4.64
N VAL A 657 -2.44 13.58 -4.00
CA VAL A 657 -3.14 14.67 -3.31
C VAL A 657 -3.31 15.82 -4.29
N GLY A 658 -4.55 16.18 -4.59
CA GLY A 658 -4.84 17.03 -5.73
C GLY A 658 -6.32 17.34 -5.86
N ASN A 659 -6.63 18.56 -6.30
CA ASN A 659 -7.89 18.77 -7.00
C ASN A 659 -7.78 18.08 -8.39
N PRO A 660 -8.63 17.08 -8.71
CA PRO A 660 -8.55 16.37 -9.99
C PRO A 660 -8.78 17.30 -11.20
N HIS A 661 -9.35 18.49 -11.00
CA HIS A 661 -9.47 19.51 -12.04
C HIS A 661 -8.14 20.21 -12.39
N LEU A 662 -7.08 20.08 -11.58
CA LEU A 662 -5.72 20.51 -11.98
C LEU A 662 -5.18 19.67 -13.16
N VAL A 663 -5.72 18.46 -13.33
CA VAL A 663 -5.39 17.55 -14.43
C VAL A 663 -6.69 17.21 -15.19
N PRO A 664 -7.22 18.11 -16.04
CA PRO A 664 -8.58 17.97 -16.60
C PRO A 664 -8.84 16.70 -17.43
N TRP A 665 -7.78 15.98 -17.84
CA TRP A 665 -7.87 14.70 -18.53
C TRP A 665 -7.93 13.49 -17.59
N LEU A 666 -7.58 13.65 -16.31
CA LEU A 666 -7.58 12.59 -15.31
C LEU A 666 -9.01 12.11 -14.99
N THR A 667 -9.96 13.04 -14.96
CA THR A 667 -11.40 12.75 -14.84
C THR A 667 -12.00 12.10 -16.09
N LEU A 668 -11.22 11.93 -17.17
CA LEU A 668 -11.63 11.24 -18.39
C LEU A 668 -11.10 9.81 -18.48
N LEU A 669 -10.36 9.35 -17.47
CA LEU A 669 -9.81 8.00 -17.45
C LEU A 669 -10.84 6.98 -16.99
N PRO A 670 -10.83 5.75 -17.55
CA PRO A 670 -11.52 4.63 -16.96
C PRO A 670 -11.05 4.38 -15.52
N VAL A 671 -11.94 3.94 -14.63
CA VAL A 671 -11.59 3.63 -13.22
C VAL A 671 -10.50 2.54 -13.17
N GLU A 672 -10.53 1.63 -14.14
CA GLU A 672 -9.55 0.56 -14.37
C GLU A 672 -8.15 1.09 -14.73
N SER A 673 -8.03 2.34 -15.20
CA SER A 673 -6.74 2.98 -15.52
C SER A 673 -6.13 3.74 -14.34
N VAL A 674 -6.87 3.89 -13.23
CA VAL A 674 -6.43 4.58 -12.01
C VAL A 674 -6.52 3.68 -10.76
N TRP A 675 -6.68 2.37 -10.96
CA TRP A 675 -6.96 1.35 -9.93
C TRP A 675 -5.93 1.26 -8.78
N ASN A 676 -4.72 1.76 -9.03
CA ASN A 676 -3.57 1.80 -8.12
C ASN A 676 -3.46 3.13 -7.35
N ALA A 677 -4.19 4.17 -7.79
CA ALA A 677 -4.10 5.53 -7.29
C ALA A 677 -5.24 5.87 -6.32
N THR A 678 -4.89 6.35 -5.13
CA THR A 678 -5.81 6.95 -4.16
C THR A 678 -5.79 8.47 -4.36
N PHE A 679 -6.96 9.09 -4.51
CA PHE A 679 -7.07 10.54 -4.60
C PHE A 679 -7.49 11.14 -3.26
N LEU A 680 -6.69 12.09 -2.74
CA LEU A 680 -7.06 12.89 -1.57
C LEU A 680 -7.38 14.32 -2.02
N HIS A 681 -8.57 14.80 -1.70
CA HIS A 681 -9.04 16.10 -2.17
C HIS A 681 -8.49 17.26 -1.31
N PHE A 682 -8.28 18.44 -1.88
CA PHE A 682 -7.82 19.63 -1.13
C PHE A 682 -8.79 20.10 -0.03
N GLN A 683 -10.05 19.64 -0.05
CA GLN A 683 -11.00 19.89 1.04
C GLN A 683 -10.81 18.91 2.22
N GLU A 684 -10.10 17.80 1.99
CA GLU A 684 -9.87 16.75 2.98
C GLU A 684 -8.47 16.77 3.58
N VAL A 685 -7.52 17.37 2.87
CA VAL A 685 -6.12 17.56 3.26
C VAL A 685 -5.84 19.06 3.26
N PRO A 686 -5.47 19.67 4.40
CA PRO A 686 -4.98 21.05 4.38
C PRO A 686 -3.65 21.08 3.63
N VAL A 687 -3.50 22.07 2.75
CA VAL A 687 -2.31 22.28 1.93
C VAL A 687 -1.92 23.75 2.07
N SER A 688 -0.67 24.02 2.41
CA SER A 688 -0.09 25.36 2.41
C SER A 688 1.06 25.45 1.39
N THR A 689 1.53 26.67 1.11
CA THR A 689 2.86 26.80 0.51
C THR A 689 3.93 26.37 1.53
N VAL A 690 5.12 26.04 1.05
CA VAL A 690 6.27 25.74 1.93
C VAL A 690 6.80 26.99 2.66
N GLU A 691 6.57 28.19 2.10
CA GLU A 691 6.96 29.47 2.71
C GLU A 691 6.03 29.86 3.88
N GLU A 692 4.72 29.63 3.73
CA GLU A 692 3.71 29.88 4.78
C GLU A 692 3.74 28.82 5.91
N MET A 693 4.59 27.80 5.81
CA MET A 693 4.59 26.66 6.73
C MET A 693 5.35 26.97 8.03
N ASP A 694 4.61 27.29 9.08
CA ASP A 694 5.10 27.14 10.45
C ASP A 694 5.30 25.64 10.75
N TYR A 695 6.55 25.19 10.70
CA TYR A 695 6.92 23.80 10.95
C TYR A 695 6.63 23.34 12.39
N ASP A 696 6.49 24.22 13.38
CA ASP A 696 6.12 23.78 14.74
C ASP A 696 4.60 23.61 14.88
N VAL A 697 3.81 24.55 14.35
CA VAL A 697 2.34 24.52 14.47
C VAL A 697 1.70 23.56 13.46
N PHE A 698 2.10 23.61 12.19
CA PHE A 698 1.50 22.82 11.11
C PHE A 698 1.82 21.32 11.23
N LEU A 699 2.94 20.96 11.85
CA LEU A 699 3.35 19.56 12.00
C LEU A 699 2.72 18.86 13.21
N LYS A 700 2.34 19.59 14.27
CA LYS A 700 1.89 19.01 15.55
C LYS A 700 0.37 19.08 15.77
N LYS A 701 -0.35 19.91 15.00
CA LYS A 701 -1.81 20.11 15.15
C LYS A 701 -2.60 19.33 14.10
N ILE A 702 -3.34 18.31 14.53
CA ILE A 702 -4.33 17.66 13.65
C ILE A 702 -5.60 18.52 13.60
N PRO A 703 -6.16 18.84 12.42
CA PRO A 703 -7.38 19.62 12.32
C PRO A 703 -8.56 18.97 13.08
N PRO A 704 -9.40 19.76 13.78
CA PRO A 704 -10.66 19.28 14.32
C PRO A 704 -11.48 18.54 13.24
N GLY A 705 -12.06 17.39 13.60
CA GLY A 705 -12.75 16.50 12.65
C GLY A 705 -11.86 15.51 11.88
N LYS A 706 -10.52 15.67 11.93
CA LYS A 706 -9.56 14.65 11.43
C LYS A 706 -9.03 13.73 12.54
N ILE A 707 -9.53 13.89 13.76
CA ILE A 707 -9.16 13.14 14.99
C ILE A 707 -9.15 11.61 14.75
N GLY A 708 -10.07 11.07 13.94
CA GLY A 708 -10.07 9.66 13.56
C GLY A 708 -8.87 9.14 12.75
N GLN A 709 -7.85 9.98 12.49
CA GLN A 709 -6.52 9.61 11.99
C GLN A 709 -5.49 9.40 13.12
N CYS A 710 -5.73 9.90 14.33
CA CYS A 710 -4.87 9.70 15.51
C CYS A 710 -4.66 8.21 15.81
N ARG A 711 -5.60 7.34 15.47
CA ARG A 711 -5.46 5.87 15.48
C ARG A 711 -4.22 5.32 14.77
N GLN A 712 -3.71 6.04 13.75
CA GLN A 712 -2.49 5.69 13.03
C GLN A 712 -1.25 6.41 13.60
N LEU A 713 -1.35 7.06 14.76
CA LEU A 713 -0.26 7.77 15.45
C LEU A 713 -0.11 7.29 16.90
N ARG A 714 -1.21 6.88 17.56
CA ARG A 714 -1.20 6.40 18.94
C ARG A 714 -0.36 5.13 19.14
N GLY A 715 0.42 5.09 20.22
CA GLY A 715 1.39 4.05 20.54
C GLY A 715 2.65 4.06 19.66
N ARG A 716 2.87 5.13 18.86
CA ARG A 716 3.95 5.23 17.86
C ARG A 716 4.93 6.36 18.13
N LEU A 717 4.42 7.57 18.32
CA LEU A 717 5.20 8.78 18.57
C LEU A 717 4.91 9.30 19.97
N GLY A 718 5.72 8.84 20.91
CA GLY A 718 5.67 9.24 22.28
C GLY A 718 6.86 8.70 23.03
N THR A 719 6.92 9.04 24.32
CA THR A 719 7.94 8.55 25.24
C THR A 719 7.28 8.05 26.50
N TRP A 720 7.99 7.19 27.22
CA TRP A 720 7.62 6.83 28.59
C TRP A 720 8.16 7.87 29.55
N VAL A 721 7.26 8.53 30.27
CA VAL A 721 7.57 9.57 31.25
C VAL A 721 7.27 9.01 32.65
N GLU A 722 8.23 9.18 33.56
CA GLU A 722 8.08 8.81 34.97
C GLU A 722 7.10 9.80 35.64
N ASP A 723 5.99 9.28 36.17
CA ASP A 723 4.84 10.05 36.65
C ASP A 723 4.22 9.32 37.86
N LEU A 724 4.58 9.77 39.06
CA LEU A 724 4.12 9.17 40.32
C LEU A 724 2.67 9.52 40.66
N ASP A 725 2.14 10.63 40.13
CA ASP A 725 0.74 11.03 40.31
C ASP A 725 -0.18 10.17 39.44
N PHE A 726 0.25 9.83 38.22
CA PHE A 726 -0.36 8.77 37.41
C PHE A 726 -0.28 7.43 38.13
N ALA A 727 0.90 7.04 38.63
CA ALA A 727 1.11 5.77 39.31
C ALA A 727 0.16 5.59 40.50
N ALA A 728 -0.06 6.64 41.30
CA ALA A 728 -1.00 6.63 42.42
C ALA A 728 -2.46 6.41 41.98
N GLN A 729 -2.83 6.88 40.79
CA GLN A 729 -4.18 6.77 40.21
C GLN A 729 -4.38 5.50 39.37
N SER A 730 -3.31 4.84 38.93
CA SER A 730 -3.35 3.63 38.09
C SER A 730 -3.27 2.33 38.88
N GLN A 731 -3.10 2.37 40.20
CA GLN A 731 -3.16 1.17 41.03
C GLN A 731 -4.57 0.57 41.02
N TYR A 732 -4.65 -0.75 40.90
CA TYR A 732 -5.94 -1.44 41.01
C TYR A 732 -6.43 -1.42 42.46
N VAL A 733 -7.74 -1.28 42.66
CA VAL A 733 -8.40 -1.38 43.99
C VAL A 733 -8.02 -2.68 44.72
N THR A 734 -7.82 -3.75 43.94
CA THR A 734 -7.29 -5.03 44.40
C THR A 734 -6.33 -5.60 43.34
N PRO A 735 -5.18 -6.16 43.71
CA PRO A 735 -4.30 -6.82 42.76
C PRO A 735 -4.95 -8.07 42.13
N ILE A 736 -4.52 -8.40 40.91
CA ILE A 736 -4.97 -9.62 40.22
C ILE A 736 -4.25 -10.83 40.82
N ARG A 737 -4.98 -11.80 41.34
CA ARG A 737 -4.40 -13.05 41.88
C ARG A 737 -4.21 -14.07 40.76
N HIS A 738 -3.31 -13.73 39.86
CA HIS A 738 -2.87 -14.53 38.72
C HIS A 738 -1.40 -14.13 38.48
N TYR A 739 -0.58 -14.95 37.80
CA TYR A 739 0.87 -14.69 37.74
C TYR A 739 1.22 -13.24 37.32
N ALA A 740 0.48 -12.65 36.38
CA ALA A 740 0.68 -11.25 35.97
C ALA A 740 0.49 -10.19 37.09
N GLY A 741 -0.29 -10.47 38.14
CA GLY A 741 -0.53 -9.57 39.29
C GLY A 741 0.00 -10.10 40.63
N GLU A 742 0.54 -11.32 40.69
CA GLU A 742 1.11 -11.87 41.92
C GLU A 742 2.32 -11.09 42.43
N ALA A 743 3.06 -10.43 41.54
CA ALA A 743 4.16 -9.56 41.92
C ALA A 743 3.69 -8.26 42.59
N ASP A 744 2.48 -7.80 42.28
CA ASP A 744 1.86 -6.63 42.93
C ASP A 744 1.41 -6.98 44.36
N LEU A 745 0.79 -8.16 44.55
CA LEU A 745 0.50 -8.73 45.88
C LEU A 745 1.74 -8.89 46.79
N ARG A 746 2.93 -8.99 46.20
CA ARG A 746 4.22 -9.18 46.89
C ARG A 746 5.02 -7.88 47.02
N PHE A 747 4.63 -6.81 46.32
CA PHE A 747 5.32 -5.54 46.38
C PHE A 747 5.16 -4.92 47.77
N GLN A 748 6.26 -4.42 48.34
CA GLN A 748 6.28 -3.76 49.63
C GLN A 748 6.69 -2.30 49.40
N PRO A 749 5.72 -1.36 49.37
CA PRO A 749 6.02 0.06 49.20
C PRO A 749 7.02 0.58 50.24
N SER A 750 7.99 1.36 49.79
CA SER A 750 8.88 2.15 50.66
C SER A 750 8.72 3.65 50.39
N PRO A 751 9.21 4.55 51.26
CA PRO A 751 9.19 5.99 51.00
C PRO A 751 9.92 6.39 49.70
N GLU A 752 10.95 5.63 49.31
CA GLU A 752 11.75 5.82 48.10
C GLU A 752 11.15 5.14 46.86
N SER A 753 10.30 4.14 47.07
CA SER A 753 9.64 3.34 46.02
C SER A 753 8.19 3.05 46.44
N PRO A 754 7.29 4.06 46.38
CA PRO A 754 5.90 3.91 46.83
C PRO A 754 5.07 3.03 45.89
N PHE A 755 5.52 2.88 44.64
CA PHE A 755 4.88 2.05 43.61
C PHE A 755 5.94 1.21 42.90
N ARG A 756 5.53 0.06 42.35
CA ARG A 756 6.40 -0.81 41.55
C ARG A 756 6.93 -0.04 40.33
N PRO A 757 8.23 -0.06 39.98
CA PRO A 757 8.78 0.72 38.86
C PRO A 757 8.06 0.53 37.53
N ALA A 758 7.59 -0.68 37.21
CA ALA A 758 6.77 -0.94 36.02
C ALA A 758 5.46 -0.12 35.94
N THR A 759 4.97 0.40 37.06
CA THR A 759 3.73 1.19 37.20
C THR A 759 3.99 2.69 37.26
N THR A 760 5.24 3.14 37.42
CA THR A 760 5.58 4.56 37.55
C THR A 760 5.70 5.31 36.23
N TYR A 761 5.42 4.66 35.09
CA TYR A 761 5.57 5.26 33.76
C TYR A 761 4.23 5.36 33.03
N ARG A 762 3.94 6.58 32.54
CA ARG A 762 2.88 6.82 31.55
C ARG A 762 3.47 6.99 30.15
N TRP A 763 2.70 6.62 29.14
CA TRP A 763 2.99 7.02 27.76
C TRP A 763 2.56 8.47 27.56
N SER A 764 3.31 9.22 26.75
CA SER A 764 3.06 10.65 26.50
C SER A 764 3.33 10.99 25.04
N GLU A 765 2.31 11.40 24.30
CA GLU A 765 2.41 11.67 22.86
C GLU A 765 2.61 13.17 22.56
N SER A 766 3.65 13.74 23.16
CA SER A 766 3.96 15.18 23.05
C SER A 766 4.19 15.67 21.62
N THR A 767 4.50 14.78 20.67
CA THR A 767 4.66 15.12 19.25
C THR A 767 3.32 15.45 18.57
N PHE A 768 2.20 14.89 19.04
CA PHE A 768 0.85 15.19 18.56
C PHE A 768 -0.13 15.31 19.74
N PRO A 769 -0.13 16.43 20.49
CA PRO A 769 -0.96 16.57 21.70
C PRO A 769 -2.46 16.38 21.45
N THR A 770 -2.96 16.72 20.26
CA THR A 770 -4.37 16.50 19.86
C THR A 770 -4.73 15.02 19.67
N CYS A 771 -3.74 14.13 19.64
CA CYS A 771 -3.90 12.70 19.44
C CYS A 771 -3.60 11.85 20.68
N ASP A 772 -3.15 12.45 21.78
CA ASP A 772 -2.65 11.74 22.95
C ASP A 772 -3.62 10.64 23.42
N ALA A 773 -3.04 9.55 23.92
CA ALA A 773 -3.81 8.38 24.32
C ALA A 773 -4.62 8.69 25.59
N GLN A 774 -5.94 8.80 25.42
CA GLN A 774 -6.85 9.11 26.51
C GLN A 774 -6.85 7.99 27.54
N ARG A 775 -6.70 8.35 28.81
CA ARG A 775 -6.81 7.41 29.92
C ARG A 775 -8.22 6.82 29.96
N LEU A 776 -8.28 5.50 30.00
CA LEU A 776 -9.53 4.75 30.17
C LEU A 776 -10.04 4.93 31.60
N THR A 777 -11.27 5.41 31.74
CA THR A 777 -12.08 5.30 32.97
C THR A 777 -13.32 4.44 32.67
N ARG A 778 -13.96 3.87 33.69
CA ARG A 778 -15.18 3.08 33.49
C ARG A 778 -16.26 3.90 32.80
N GLU A 779 -16.47 5.12 33.28
CA GLU A 779 -17.49 6.06 32.81
C GLU A 779 -17.24 6.45 31.35
N GLY A 780 -16.00 6.85 31.01
CA GLY A 780 -15.63 7.17 29.63
C GLY A 780 -15.72 5.95 28.68
N LEU A 781 -15.37 4.76 29.17
CA LEU A 781 -15.56 3.52 28.40
C LEU A 781 -17.04 3.21 28.19
N CYS A 782 -17.90 3.46 29.19
CA CYS A 782 -19.35 3.36 29.06
C CYS A 782 -19.92 4.34 28.03
N ASP A 783 -19.49 5.61 28.06
CA ASP A 783 -19.83 6.61 27.02
C ASP A 783 -19.47 6.08 25.62
N ALA A 784 -18.23 5.61 25.44
CA ALA A 784 -17.71 5.15 24.15
C ALA A 784 -18.39 3.86 23.65
N MET A 785 -18.73 2.94 24.56
CA MET A 785 -19.46 1.71 24.22
C MET A 785 -20.91 2.02 23.83
N LEU A 786 -21.58 2.92 24.58
CA LEU A 786 -22.94 3.36 24.27
C LEU A 786 -23.02 4.16 22.95
N GLU A 787 -22.16 5.18 22.77
CA GLU A 787 -22.09 6.00 21.55
C GLU A 787 -21.74 5.18 20.30
N SER A 788 -20.93 4.12 20.45
CA SER A 788 -20.61 3.20 19.36
C SER A 788 -21.61 2.06 19.17
N GLU A 789 -22.69 1.97 19.96
CA GLU A 789 -23.63 0.84 20.00
C GLU A 789 -22.94 -0.52 20.26
N THR A 790 -21.77 -0.53 20.89
CA THR A 790 -20.98 -1.75 21.12
C THR A 790 -21.40 -2.39 22.45
N GLU A 791 -21.90 -3.62 22.41
CA GLU A 791 -22.36 -4.34 23.60
C GLU A 791 -21.29 -5.28 24.19
N ARG A 792 -20.23 -5.61 23.42
CA ARG A 792 -19.16 -6.50 23.88
C ARG A 792 -17.77 -6.12 23.37
N ILE A 793 -16.78 -6.18 24.24
CA ILE A 793 -15.36 -6.26 23.89
C ILE A 793 -14.94 -7.73 24.01
N PHE A 794 -14.55 -8.37 22.92
CA PHE A 794 -14.12 -9.77 22.92
C PHE A 794 -12.63 -9.87 22.58
N VAL A 795 -11.80 -10.20 23.57
CA VAL A 795 -10.38 -10.45 23.38
C VAL A 795 -10.13 -11.92 23.03
N LEU A 796 -9.52 -12.17 21.89
CA LEU A 796 -9.21 -13.49 21.36
C LEU A 796 -7.70 -13.61 21.11
N GLY A 797 -7.04 -14.56 21.76
CA GLY A 797 -5.62 -14.79 21.52
C GLY A 797 -4.91 -15.63 22.56
N ASP A 798 -3.59 -15.49 22.61
CA ASP A 798 -2.72 -16.18 23.55
C ASP A 798 -2.74 -15.57 24.97
N SER A 799 -1.78 -15.95 25.81
CA SER A 799 -1.61 -15.40 27.16
C SER A 799 -1.33 -13.89 27.19
N MET A 800 -0.82 -13.29 26.10
CA MET A 800 -0.65 -11.84 25.97
C MET A 800 -2.00 -11.17 25.67
N GLY A 801 -2.94 -11.87 25.03
CA GLY A 801 -4.34 -11.47 24.95
C GLY A 801 -5.03 -11.52 26.32
N MET A 802 -4.80 -12.59 27.10
CA MET A 802 -5.32 -12.73 28.46
C MET A 802 -4.85 -11.58 29.38
N ASN A 803 -3.57 -11.23 29.29
CA ASN A 803 -2.94 -10.14 30.06
C ASN A 803 -3.58 -8.77 29.74
N MET A 804 -3.95 -8.52 28.46
CA MET A 804 -4.73 -7.35 28.06
C MET A 804 -6.17 -7.37 28.60
N ALA A 805 -6.86 -8.52 28.54
CA ALA A 805 -8.24 -8.64 29.00
C ALA A 805 -8.36 -8.51 30.54
N GLN A 806 -7.38 -9.05 31.28
CA GLN A 806 -7.27 -8.92 32.74
C GLN A 806 -7.01 -7.46 33.17
N SER A 807 -6.11 -6.77 32.48
CA SER A 807 -5.90 -5.31 32.63
C SER A 807 -7.20 -4.53 32.39
N LEU A 808 -7.86 -4.75 31.26
CA LEU A 808 -9.09 -4.04 30.88
C LEU A 808 -10.20 -4.21 31.93
N TRP A 809 -10.36 -5.40 32.52
CA TRP A 809 -11.29 -5.62 33.62
C TRP A 809 -10.94 -4.74 34.84
N LYS A 810 -9.68 -4.72 35.27
CA LYS A 810 -9.26 -3.93 36.43
C LYS A 810 -9.32 -2.42 36.21
N LEU A 811 -9.06 -1.94 35.00
CA LEU A 811 -9.22 -0.53 34.65
C LEU A 811 -10.67 -0.04 34.72
N THR A 812 -11.67 -0.94 34.75
CA THR A 812 -13.07 -0.57 35.02
C THR A 812 -13.42 -0.52 36.52
N GLY A 813 -12.43 -0.65 37.42
CA GLY A 813 -12.59 -0.49 38.87
C GLY A 813 -13.05 -1.74 39.63
N HIS A 814 -13.17 -2.90 38.97
CA HIS A 814 -13.68 -4.12 39.60
C HIS A 814 -12.68 -4.80 40.55
N GLU A 815 -13.14 -5.20 41.74
CA GLU A 815 -12.33 -5.85 42.79
C GLU A 815 -12.16 -7.38 42.60
N ASP A 816 -13.08 -8.05 41.93
CA ASP A 816 -13.00 -9.49 41.69
C ASP A 816 -11.96 -9.85 40.61
N ASN A 817 -11.67 -11.14 40.46
CA ASN A 817 -10.80 -11.61 39.38
C ASN A 817 -11.70 -12.11 38.24
N PRO A 818 -11.46 -11.68 36.98
CA PRO A 818 -12.36 -12.00 35.88
C PRO A 818 -12.33 -13.50 35.55
N SER A 819 -11.22 -14.17 35.89
CA SER A 819 -11.08 -15.62 35.88
C SER A 819 -11.39 -16.18 37.28
N GLU A 820 -12.34 -17.10 37.39
CA GLU A 820 -12.70 -17.76 38.65
C GLU A 820 -11.58 -18.68 39.17
N PHE A 821 -11.30 -18.60 40.48
CA PHE A 821 -10.27 -19.41 41.13
C PHE A 821 -10.56 -20.91 41.02
N GLY A 822 -9.57 -21.64 40.50
CA GLY A 822 -9.66 -23.10 40.32
C GLY A 822 -10.47 -23.55 39.10
N THR A 823 -11.04 -22.62 38.33
CA THR A 823 -11.73 -22.94 37.07
C THR A 823 -10.70 -23.32 36.00
N ARG A 824 -10.96 -24.42 35.27
CA ARG A 824 -9.98 -25.00 34.34
C ARG A 824 -9.98 -24.38 32.95
N ASP A 825 -11.09 -23.74 32.59
CA ASP A 825 -11.21 -22.97 31.36
C ASP A 825 -10.73 -21.53 31.67
N PRO A 826 -9.66 -21.03 31.02
CA PRO A 826 -9.22 -19.64 31.16
C PRO A 826 -10.15 -18.65 30.44
N ASN A 827 -11.11 -19.12 29.66
CA ASN A 827 -12.10 -18.26 28.99
C ASN A 827 -13.15 -17.77 29.97
N TRP A 828 -13.57 -16.51 29.85
CA TRP A 828 -14.59 -15.91 30.72
C TRP A 828 -15.38 -14.84 29.98
N ASP A 829 -16.57 -14.57 30.50
CA ASP A 829 -17.41 -13.43 30.13
C ASP A 829 -17.78 -12.71 31.44
N ARG A 830 -17.65 -11.38 31.45
CA ARG A 830 -17.94 -10.53 32.62
C ARG A 830 -18.69 -9.29 32.17
N VAL A 831 -19.71 -8.90 32.93
CA VAL A 831 -20.55 -7.72 32.63
C VAL A 831 -19.99 -6.52 33.39
N VAL A 832 -19.84 -5.40 32.69
CA VAL A 832 -19.54 -4.09 33.28
C VAL A 832 -20.86 -3.33 33.35
N GLU A 833 -21.32 -3.04 34.56
CA GLU A 833 -22.47 -2.17 34.81
C GLU A 833 -22.01 -0.70 34.77
N CYS A 834 -22.62 0.11 33.91
CA CYS A 834 -22.26 1.53 33.79
C CYS A 834 -22.90 2.42 34.86
N GLY A 835 -23.93 1.90 35.55
CA GLY A 835 -24.65 2.61 36.61
C GLY A 835 -25.91 3.34 36.11
N PRO A 836 -26.64 3.99 37.03
CA PRO A 836 -27.98 4.52 36.76
C PRO A 836 -28.01 5.71 35.81
N ASP A 837 -26.90 6.43 35.65
CA ASP A 837 -26.79 7.58 34.73
C ASP A 837 -26.77 7.16 33.24
N TYR A 838 -26.71 5.85 32.96
CA TYR A 838 -26.63 5.25 31.63
C TYR A 838 -27.87 4.43 31.24
N ASP A 839 -29.05 4.72 31.82
CA ASP A 839 -30.30 3.95 31.61
C ASP A 839 -30.11 2.42 31.85
N ASP A 840 -29.34 2.07 32.89
CA ASP A 840 -28.92 0.70 33.23
C ASP A 840 -28.16 -0.04 32.09
N PHE A 841 -27.54 0.70 31.15
CA PHE A 841 -26.66 0.12 30.13
C PHE A 841 -25.51 -0.66 30.76
N ALA A 842 -25.23 -1.82 30.17
CA ALA A 842 -24.15 -2.69 30.56
C ALA A 842 -23.57 -3.37 29.32
N PHE A 843 -22.25 -3.59 29.32
CA PHE A 843 -21.55 -4.26 28.23
C PHE A 843 -20.75 -5.45 28.76
N THR A 844 -20.40 -6.38 27.88
CA THR A 844 -19.62 -7.58 28.24
C THR A 844 -18.14 -7.40 27.87
N ILE A 845 -17.23 -7.73 28.78
CA ILE A 845 -15.84 -8.05 28.45
C ILE A 845 -15.72 -9.57 28.41
N SER A 846 -15.27 -10.09 27.28
CA SER A 846 -15.07 -11.52 27.04
C SER A 846 -13.61 -11.80 26.75
N PHE A 847 -13.10 -12.94 27.21
CA PHE A 847 -11.81 -13.49 26.80
C PHE A 847 -11.95 -14.94 26.34
N ALA A 848 -11.30 -15.26 25.22
CA ALA A 848 -11.09 -16.64 24.77
C ALA A 848 -9.61 -16.89 24.46
N ARG A 849 -9.03 -17.87 25.14
CA ARG A 849 -7.66 -18.31 24.90
C ARG A 849 -7.61 -19.18 23.65
N ASN A 850 -7.01 -18.65 22.59
CA ASN A 850 -6.63 -19.46 21.45
C ASN A 850 -5.23 -19.09 20.96
N ASP A 851 -4.25 -19.81 21.51
CA ASP A 851 -2.82 -19.53 21.37
C ASP A 851 -2.34 -19.52 19.90
N GLN A 852 -3.04 -20.21 18.99
CA GLN A 852 -2.74 -20.24 17.55
C GLN A 852 -3.94 -19.78 16.68
N LEU A 853 -4.96 -19.15 17.27
CA LEU A 853 -6.21 -18.75 16.59
C LEU A 853 -6.83 -19.85 15.69
N LEU A 854 -6.61 -21.13 16.02
CA LEU A 854 -7.08 -22.29 15.27
C LEU A 854 -8.34 -22.85 15.92
N GLU A 855 -9.39 -23.05 15.13
CA GLU A 855 -10.56 -23.78 15.59
C GLU A 855 -10.28 -25.28 15.76
N ASN A 856 -10.73 -25.83 16.88
CA ASN A 856 -10.36 -27.18 17.30
C ASN A 856 -11.40 -27.77 18.26
N ASP A 857 -12.03 -28.87 17.82
CA ASP A 857 -13.07 -29.60 18.54
C ASP A 857 -12.53 -30.58 19.59
N ARG A 858 -11.21 -30.79 19.63
CA ARG A 858 -10.57 -31.69 20.59
C ARG A 858 -10.49 -31.03 21.98
N PRO A 859 -10.65 -31.82 23.06
CA PRO A 859 -10.57 -31.31 24.41
C PRO A 859 -9.21 -30.67 24.71
N VAL A 860 -9.25 -29.62 25.52
CA VAL A 860 -8.08 -28.86 26.00
C VAL A 860 -8.26 -28.63 27.51
N ASP A 861 -7.20 -28.88 28.28
CA ASP A 861 -7.18 -28.68 29.74
C ASP A 861 -5.75 -28.30 30.14
N ILE A 862 -5.58 -27.04 30.54
CA ILE A 862 -4.28 -26.46 30.90
C ILE A 862 -3.64 -27.13 32.13
N ASN A 863 -4.43 -27.60 33.09
CA ASN A 863 -3.95 -28.18 34.35
C ASN A 863 -3.42 -29.59 34.16
N THR A 864 -4.02 -30.35 33.24
CA THR A 864 -3.52 -31.67 32.82
C THR A 864 -2.47 -31.59 31.71
N GLY A 865 -2.17 -30.39 31.21
CA GLY A 865 -1.28 -30.19 30.06
C GLY A 865 -1.83 -30.75 28.74
N VAL A 866 -3.14 -31.03 28.67
CA VAL A 866 -3.80 -31.54 27.47
C VAL A 866 -3.97 -30.40 26.48
N ARG A 867 -3.12 -30.43 25.44
CA ARG A 867 -3.09 -29.49 24.32
C ARG A 867 -3.82 -30.08 23.13
N ASN A 868 -4.67 -29.28 22.47
CA ASN A 868 -5.34 -29.66 21.24
C ASN A 868 -4.63 -29.15 19.98
N CYS A 869 -3.85 -28.07 20.10
CA CYS A 869 -2.92 -27.54 19.08
C CYS A 869 -1.46 -27.63 19.60
N PHE A 870 -0.52 -26.82 19.09
CA PHE A 870 0.85 -26.77 19.65
C PHE A 870 0.88 -26.25 21.10
N ALA A 871 -0.12 -25.44 21.45
CA ALA A 871 -0.38 -24.89 22.76
C ALA A 871 -1.89 -25.06 23.10
N TYR A 872 -2.57 -24.05 23.65
CA TYR A 872 -3.97 -24.16 24.06
C TYR A 872 -4.91 -23.38 23.14
N CYS A 873 -5.74 -24.09 22.36
CA CYS A 873 -6.64 -23.49 21.37
C CYS A 873 -8.11 -23.78 21.71
N TYR A 874 -8.72 -22.98 22.58
CA TYR A 874 -10.14 -23.16 22.94
C TYR A 874 -11.06 -22.68 21.79
N PRO A 875 -12.23 -23.32 21.56
CA PRO A 875 -13.21 -22.88 20.57
C PRO A 875 -13.72 -21.46 20.86
N TRP A 876 -13.81 -20.62 19.83
CA TRP A 876 -14.17 -19.21 19.96
C TRP A 876 -15.19 -18.72 18.94
N THR A 877 -15.24 -19.32 17.75
CA THR A 877 -16.15 -18.96 16.65
C THR A 877 -17.62 -19.04 17.06
N GLU A 878 -18.02 -20.11 17.77
CA GLU A 878 -19.37 -20.25 18.29
C GLU A 878 -19.71 -19.16 19.34
N ARG A 879 -18.76 -18.80 20.21
CA ARG A 879 -18.90 -17.71 21.20
C ARG A 879 -18.97 -16.33 20.54
N TYR A 880 -18.23 -16.12 19.44
CA TYR A 880 -18.29 -14.89 18.67
C TYR A 880 -19.64 -14.77 17.96
N ALA A 881 -20.02 -15.78 17.19
CA ALA A 881 -21.20 -15.81 16.34
C ALA A 881 -22.53 -15.76 17.10
N LYS A 882 -22.66 -16.50 18.22
CA LYS A 882 -23.93 -16.59 18.99
C LYS A 882 -24.32 -15.31 19.74
N TYR A 883 -23.39 -14.38 19.93
CA TYR A 883 -23.68 -13.17 20.67
C TYR A 883 -24.50 -12.19 19.81
N PRO A 884 -25.68 -11.75 20.25
CA PRO A 884 -26.60 -10.99 19.40
C PRO A 884 -26.11 -9.56 19.14
N GLY A 885 -25.49 -8.92 20.13
CA GLY A 885 -25.03 -7.53 20.07
C GLY A 885 -23.80 -7.31 19.20
N LYS A 886 -23.52 -6.04 18.93
CA LYS A 886 -22.30 -5.60 18.23
C LYS A 886 -21.07 -5.84 19.09
N THR A 887 -20.02 -6.40 18.49
CA THR A 887 -18.78 -6.77 19.18
C THR A 887 -17.57 -6.01 18.63
N LEU A 888 -16.75 -5.48 19.54
CA LEU A 888 -15.37 -5.09 19.29
C LEU A 888 -14.45 -6.30 19.53
N LEU A 889 -14.03 -6.97 18.46
CA LEU A 889 -13.21 -8.18 18.51
C LEU A 889 -11.71 -7.80 18.50
N VAL A 890 -11.00 -7.95 19.60
CA VAL A 890 -9.55 -7.68 19.70
C VAL A 890 -8.78 -8.99 19.52
N VAL A 891 -7.97 -9.12 18.47
CA VAL A 891 -7.31 -10.38 18.11
C VAL A 891 -5.79 -10.25 18.13
N ASN A 892 -5.09 -11.22 18.73
CA ASN A 892 -3.64 -11.37 18.60
C ASN A 892 -3.14 -12.82 18.73
N THR A 893 -1.97 -13.08 18.15
CA THR A 893 -1.11 -14.22 18.52
C THR A 893 0.34 -13.90 18.14
N GLY A 894 1.33 -14.46 18.83
CA GLY A 894 2.75 -14.32 18.44
C GLY A 894 3.67 -15.44 18.93
N PRO A 895 3.85 -15.63 20.26
CA PRO A 895 4.87 -16.51 20.85
C PRO A 895 4.74 -18.00 20.48
N HIS A 896 3.58 -18.40 19.94
CA HIS A 896 3.26 -19.78 19.57
C HIS A 896 3.49 -20.08 18.07
N TYR A 897 4.12 -19.15 17.36
CA TYR A 897 4.61 -19.35 15.99
C TYR A 897 6.13 -19.40 15.95
N GLN A 898 6.66 -20.30 15.12
CA GLN A 898 8.11 -20.46 14.93
C GLN A 898 8.54 -20.13 13.49
N SER A 899 7.59 -19.79 12.62
CA SER A 899 7.82 -19.39 11.23
C SER A 899 6.86 -18.29 10.79
N HIS A 900 7.27 -17.49 9.81
CA HIS A 900 6.40 -16.51 9.16
C HIS A 900 5.23 -17.19 8.42
N HIS A 901 5.48 -18.32 7.76
CA HIS A 901 4.47 -18.99 6.94
C HIS A 901 3.24 -19.47 7.76
N GLU A 902 3.46 -20.05 8.94
CA GLU A 902 2.38 -20.52 9.82
C GLU A 902 1.53 -19.37 10.36
N TYR A 903 2.17 -18.26 10.77
CA TYR A 903 1.49 -17.04 11.21
C TYR A 903 0.67 -16.43 10.07
N GLN A 904 1.27 -16.29 8.88
CA GLN A 904 0.61 -15.77 7.68
C GLN A 904 -0.60 -16.60 7.27
N TYR A 905 -0.48 -17.93 7.33
CA TYR A 905 -1.57 -18.86 7.04
C TYR A 905 -2.71 -18.69 8.05
N THR A 906 -2.39 -18.68 9.34
CA THR A 906 -3.38 -18.51 10.42
C THR A 906 -4.13 -17.20 10.26
N MET A 907 -3.44 -16.08 10.12
CA MET A 907 -4.09 -14.77 9.98
C MET A 907 -5.06 -14.74 8.79
N ARG A 908 -4.70 -15.35 7.65
CA ARG A 908 -5.64 -15.52 6.52
C ARG A 908 -6.85 -16.38 6.88
N GLN A 909 -6.67 -17.46 7.63
CA GLN A 909 -7.81 -18.28 8.08
C GLN A 909 -8.71 -17.51 9.05
N VAL A 910 -8.15 -16.75 10.00
CA VAL A 910 -8.94 -15.95 10.95
C VAL A 910 -9.78 -14.91 10.22
N ILE A 911 -9.17 -14.13 9.31
CA ILE A 911 -9.88 -13.13 8.50
C ILE A 911 -10.98 -13.80 7.68
N LYS A 912 -10.69 -14.91 7.00
CA LYS A 912 -11.68 -15.68 6.23
C LYS A 912 -12.83 -16.19 7.10
N THR A 913 -12.53 -16.66 8.31
CA THR A 913 -13.51 -17.19 9.26
C THR A 913 -14.39 -16.08 9.81
N VAL A 914 -13.84 -14.91 10.14
CA VAL A 914 -14.62 -13.73 10.58
C VAL A 914 -15.50 -13.19 9.44
N ASP A 915 -14.96 -13.06 8.22
CA ASP A 915 -15.73 -12.63 7.04
C ASP A 915 -16.90 -13.59 6.76
N ALA A 916 -16.71 -14.89 6.96
CA ALA A 916 -17.74 -15.93 6.75
C ALA A 916 -18.84 -15.98 7.82
N MET A 917 -18.76 -15.19 8.91
CA MET A 917 -19.83 -15.10 9.92
C MET A 917 -20.87 -14.02 9.61
N GLU A 918 -20.69 -13.22 8.55
CA GLU A 918 -21.64 -12.20 8.13
C GLU A 918 -22.00 -11.20 9.25
N ARG A 919 -20.97 -10.73 9.99
CA ARG A 919 -21.08 -9.73 11.07
C ARG A 919 -20.51 -8.36 10.64
N PRO A 920 -21.12 -7.66 9.67
CA PRO A 920 -20.54 -6.45 9.07
C PRO A 920 -20.53 -5.23 10.00
N ASN A 921 -21.39 -5.20 11.01
CA ASN A 921 -21.47 -4.11 11.98
C ASN A 921 -20.37 -4.20 13.05
N ASP A 922 -19.74 -5.36 13.22
CA ASP A 922 -18.65 -5.56 14.18
C ASP A 922 -17.35 -4.90 13.69
N VAL A 923 -16.50 -4.54 14.64
CA VAL A 923 -15.15 -4.05 14.38
C VAL A 923 -14.14 -5.01 14.98
N MET A 924 -13.17 -5.41 14.19
CA MET A 924 -12.06 -6.25 14.60
C MET A 924 -10.77 -5.42 14.65
N LEU A 925 -10.12 -5.41 15.81
CA LEU A 925 -8.81 -4.81 16.02
C LEU A 925 -7.77 -5.92 16.08
N TRP A 926 -6.92 -6.03 15.06
CA TRP A 926 -5.73 -6.87 15.14
C TRP A 926 -4.69 -6.14 15.98
N ARG A 927 -4.49 -6.56 17.23
CA ARG A 927 -3.40 -6.01 18.05
C ARG A 927 -2.08 -6.51 17.47
N THR A 928 -1.06 -5.68 17.40
CA THR A 928 0.31 -6.13 17.12
C THR A 928 0.85 -7.05 18.22
N SER A 929 1.68 -8.00 17.82
CA SER A 929 2.36 -8.93 18.72
C SER A 929 3.57 -8.25 19.34
N VAL A 930 3.72 -8.35 20.65
CA VAL A 930 4.79 -7.68 21.42
C VAL A 930 5.77 -8.74 21.93
N PRO A 931 7.06 -8.67 21.57
CA PRO A 931 8.08 -9.60 22.05
C PRO A 931 8.46 -9.29 23.50
N GLY A 932 9.20 -10.22 24.11
CA GLY A 932 9.86 -10.01 25.39
C GLY A 932 11.21 -9.30 25.27
N HIS A 933 11.86 -9.12 26.42
CA HIS A 933 13.19 -8.53 26.52
C HIS A 933 14.20 -9.49 27.15
N ARG A 934 15.40 -9.56 26.59
CA ARG A 934 16.49 -10.30 27.22
C ARG A 934 16.92 -9.64 28.53
N ASP A 935 17.23 -10.45 29.55
CA ASP A 935 17.77 -10.00 30.85
C ASP A 935 16.86 -8.95 31.56
N CYS A 936 15.53 -9.14 31.43
CA CYS A 936 14.49 -8.29 32.02
C CYS A 936 14.40 -8.32 33.56
N ASP A 937 15.24 -9.13 34.20
CA ASP A 937 15.48 -9.28 35.63
C ASP A 937 16.63 -8.41 36.16
N ALA A 938 17.30 -7.66 35.28
CA ALA A 938 18.35 -6.75 35.72
C ALA A 938 17.79 -5.73 36.75
N PRO A 939 18.54 -5.41 37.82
CA PRO A 939 18.06 -4.49 38.84
C PRO A 939 18.03 -3.05 38.30
N ASN A 940 16.97 -2.30 38.65
CA ASN A 940 16.77 -0.89 38.27
C ASN A 940 16.64 -0.66 36.75
N LEU A 941 16.02 -1.60 36.03
CA LEU A 941 15.62 -1.34 34.65
C LEU A 941 14.71 -0.12 34.55
N LYS A 942 14.86 0.60 33.44
CA LYS A 942 14.01 1.72 33.03
C LYS A 942 13.57 1.49 31.59
N PRO A 943 12.50 2.17 31.13
CA PRO A 943 12.16 2.19 29.72
C PRO A 943 13.34 2.61 28.85
N PHE A 944 13.48 2.02 27.67
CA PHE A 944 14.39 2.50 26.65
C PHE A 944 13.95 3.88 26.15
N GLY A 945 14.90 4.78 25.92
CA GLY A 945 14.62 6.08 25.34
C GLY A 945 14.29 6.00 23.85
N THR A 946 14.83 5.00 23.15
CA THR A 946 14.71 4.85 21.70
C THR A 946 14.63 3.40 21.25
N TYR A 947 14.04 3.16 20.06
CA TYR A 947 14.04 1.85 19.41
C TYR A 947 15.47 1.34 19.10
N ALA A 948 16.45 2.24 18.96
CA ALA A 948 17.85 1.88 18.72
C ALA A 948 18.52 1.22 19.95
N GLU A 949 18.06 1.54 21.17
CA GLU A 949 18.49 0.85 22.40
C GLU A 949 17.83 -0.52 22.53
N TYR A 950 16.56 -0.65 22.14
CA TYR A 950 15.81 -1.90 22.14
C TYR A 950 16.33 -2.92 21.11
N ALA A 951 16.56 -2.49 19.86
CA ALA A 951 16.88 -3.37 18.73
C ALA A 951 18.00 -4.42 18.97
N PRO A 952 19.13 -4.12 19.65
CA PRO A 952 20.15 -5.13 19.97
C PRO A 952 19.77 -6.14 21.07
N THR A 953 18.64 -5.96 21.76
CA THR A 953 18.18 -6.84 22.87
C THR A 953 17.28 -7.99 22.41
N VAL A 954 16.85 -7.98 21.14
CA VAL A 954 15.98 -9.01 20.55
C VAL A 954 16.72 -10.35 20.39
N THR A 955 16.06 -11.44 20.78
CA THR A 955 16.61 -12.81 20.74
C THR A 955 15.75 -13.77 19.90
N ASP A 956 16.23 -15.00 19.71
CA ASP A 956 15.44 -16.10 19.12
C ASP A 956 14.50 -16.79 20.15
N GLU A 957 14.44 -16.32 21.40
CA GLU A 957 13.52 -16.82 22.42
C GLU A 957 12.06 -16.59 21.98
N TYR A 958 11.23 -17.63 22.05
CA TYR A 958 9.86 -17.64 21.53
C TYR A 958 9.70 -17.07 20.09
N SER A 959 10.76 -17.06 19.28
CA SER A 959 10.80 -16.37 17.99
C SER A 959 10.50 -14.86 18.04
N TRP A 960 10.92 -14.14 19.10
CA TRP A 960 10.78 -12.68 19.20
C TRP A 960 11.38 -11.94 18.00
N ASP A 961 12.48 -12.45 17.43
CA ASP A 961 13.08 -12.03 16.17
C ASP A 961 12.09 -11.91 14.99
N LYS A 962 10.99 -12.66 15.01
CA LYS A 962 9.99 -12.73 13.93
C LYS A 962 8.77 -11.84 14.15
N PHE A 963 8.59 -11.27 15.35
CA PHE A 963 7.38 -10.50 15.68
C PHE A 963 7.28 -9.24 14.82
N VAL A 964 8.44 -8.67 14.45
CA VAL A 964 8.56 -7.59 13.46
C VAL A 964 7.90 -7.99 12.13
N GLY A 965 8.30 -9.13 11.55
CA GLY A 965 7.72 -9.65 10.31
C GLY A 965 6.27 -10.12 10.44
N TYR A 966 5.83 -10.55 11.63
CA TYR A 966 4.43 -10.87 11.94
C TYR A 966 3.56 -9.59 11.92
N ASN A 967 4.04 -8.52 12.54
CA ASN A 967 3.36 -7.22 12.56
C ASN A 967 3.34 -6.56 11.18
N ASP A 968 4.45 -6.65 10.44
CA ASP A 968 4.55 -6.15 9.06
C ASP A 968 3.55 -6.83 8.13
N TYR A 969 3.49 -8.15 8.20
CA TYR A 969 2.52 -8.91 7.43
C TYR A 969 1.07 -8.57 7.81
N ALA A 970 0.79 -8.39 9.11
CA ALA A 970 -0.53 -8.00 9.58
C ALA A 970 -0.95 -6.61 9.08
N SER A 971 -0.06 -5.63 9.21
CA SER A 971 -0.21 -4.29 8.63
C SER A 971 -0.50 -4.35 7.13
N LYS A 972 0.34 -5.07 6.37
CA LYS A 972 0.22 -5.22 4.92
C LYS A 972 -1.10 -5.87 4.49
N LEU A 973 -1.51 -6.96 5.15
CA LEU A 973 -2.74 -7.68 4.82
C LEU A 973 -4.01 -6.87 5.13
N LEU A 974 -4.03 -6.16 6.27
CA LEU A 974 -5.18 -5.34 6.67
C LEU A 974 -5.30 -4.07 5.83
N ASP A 975 -4.18 -3.44 5.45
CA ASP A 975 -4.19 -2.31 4.53
C ASP A 975 -4.70 -2.74 3.14
N TYR A 976 -4.20 -3.86 2.58
CA TYR A 976 -4.76 -4.41 1.33
C TYR A 976 -6.28 -4.66 1.44
N ARG A 977 -6.74 -5.25 2.55
CA ARG A 977 -8.18 -5.49 2.78
C ARG A 977 -8.97 -4.18 2.83
N ALA A 978 -8.50 -3.19 3.57
CA ALA A 978 -9.14 -1.89 3.70
C ALA A 978 -9.18 -1.12 2.37
N ARG A 979 -8.19 -1.31 1.48
CA ARG A 979 -8.23 -0.78 0.11
C ARG A 979 -9.32 -1.46 -0.73
N ASP A 980 -9.43 -2.79 -0.67
CA ASP A 980 -10.49 -3.53 -1.35
C ASP A 980 -11.88 -3.17 -0.82
N ASP A 981 -12.01 -2.87 0.47
CA ASP A 981 -13.26 -2.35 1.07
C ASP A 981 -13.62 -0.97 0.50
N ARG A 982 -12.64 -0.05 0.34
CA ARG A 982 -12.86 1.28 -0.27
C ARG A 982 -13.19 1.23 -1.76
N ARG A 983 -12.64 0.25 -2.50
CA ARG A 983 -12.96 0.00 -3.91
C ARG A 983 -14.41 -0.44 -4.11
N GLY A 984 -14.99 -1.08 -3.09
CA GLY A 984 -16.27 -1.79 -3.20
C GLY A 984 -16.16 -3.02 -4.10
N PRO A 985 -17.28 -3.70 -4.38
CA PRO A 985 -17.32 -4.69 -5.46
C PRO A 985 -16.93 -3.99 -6.77
N PRO A 986 -16.13 -4.62 -7.66
CA PRO A 986 -15.89 -4.07 -8.99
C PRO A 986 -17.24 -3.91 -9.69
N ASP A 987 -17.70 -2.67 -9.83
CA ASP A 987 -19.05 -2.36 -10.31
C ASP A 987 -19.10 -2.61 -11.81
N ILE A 988 -19.49 -3.84 -12.19
CA ILE A 988 -19.51 -4.34 -13.57
C ILE A 988 -20.36 -3.43 -14.49
N ASN A 989 -21.24 -2.61 -13.91
CA ASN A 989 -21.93 -1.52 -14.58
C ASN A 989 -21.50 -0.18 -13.96
N PRO A 990 -20.79 0.71 -14.67
CA PRO A 990 -20.45 2.02 -14.13
C PRO A 990 -21.73 2.78 -13.76
N LYS A 991 -21.83 3.23 -12.51
CA LYS A 991 -22.99 3.99 -12.04
C LYS A 991 -23.23 5.20 -12.96
N PRO A 992 -24.47 5.47 -13.37
CA PRO A 992 -24.77 6.66 -14.16
C PRO A 992 -24.34 7.91 -13.36
N PRO A 993 -23.86 8.97 -14.04
CA PRO A 993 -23.42 10.18 -13.38
C PRO A 993 -24.52 10.72 -12.44
N PRO A 994 -24.15 11.32 -11.29
CA PRO A 994 -25.11 11.77 -10.28
C PRO A 994 -26.15 12.66 -10.94
N LYS A 995 -27.44 12.35 -10.74
CA LYS A 995 -28.55 13.09 -11.32
C LYS A 995 -28.57 14.49 -10.73
N VAL A 996 -28.02 15.45 -11.48
CA VAL A 996 -28.20 16.87 -11.19
C VAL A 996 -29.66 17.22 -11.46
N VAL A 997 -30.40 17.55 -10.40
CA VAL A 997 -31.78 18.03 -10.49
C VAL A 997 -31.72 19.54 -10.28
N ASP A 998 -32.27 20.31 -11.22
CA ASP A 998 -32.35 21.78 -11.18
C ASP A 998 -31.01 22.51 -10.91
N GLY A 999 -29.90 21.93 -11.35
CA GLY A 999 -28.55 22.49 -11.18
C GLY A 999 -27.94 22.28 -9.79
N ILE A 1000 -28.67 21.68 -8.86
CA ILE A 1000 -28.18 21.32 -7.53
C ILE A 1000 -27.67 19.87 -7.58
N PRO A 1001 -26.41 19.59 -7.20
CA PRO A 1001 -25.97 18.23 -6.93
C PRO A 1001 -26.80 17.68 -5.78
N LEU A 1002 -27.57 16.62 -6.02
CA LEU A 1002 -28.19 15.89 -4.92
C LEU A 1002 -27.08 15.43 -3.95
N PRO A 1003 -27.33 15.46 -2.62
CA PRO A 1003 -26.38 14.88 -1.68
C PRO A 1003 -26.10 13.43 -2.09
N PRO A 1004 -24.84 12.96 -2.01
CA PRO A 1004 -24.50 11.60 -2.38
C PRO A 1004 -25.39 10.63 -1.58
N PRO A 1005 -25.90 9.55 -2.19
CA PRO A 1005 -26.64 8.54 -1.45
C PRO A 1005 -25.74 8.02 -0.32
N PRO A 1006 -26.32 7.67 0.85
CA PRO A 1006 -25.54 7.09 1.94
C PRO A 1006 -24.73 5.89 1.40
N PRO A 1007 -23.49 5.70 1.88
CA PRO A 1007 -22.68 4.57 1.45
C PRO A 1007 -23.45 3.27 1.70
N PRO A 1008 -23.31 2.25 0.82
CA PRO A 1008 -23.93 0.96 1.07
C PRO A 1008 -23.43 0.41 2.41
N PRO A 1009 -24.27 -0.36 3.15
CA PRO A 1009 -23.82 -0.99 4.38
C PRO A 1009 -22.57 -1.85 4.11
N PRO A 1010 -21.63 -1.94 5.06
CA PRO A 1010 -20.43 -2.76 4.88
C PRO A 1010 -20.83 -4.20 4.55
N SER A 1011 -20.16 -4.80 3.57
CA SER A 1011 -20.43 -6.19 3.14
C SER A 1011 -19.74 -7.24 4.00
N ARG A 1012 -18.84 -6.82 4.90
CA ARG A 1012 -18.07 -7.66 5.83
C ARG A 1012 -17.55 -6.82 7.00
N THR A 1013 -17.14 -7.48 8.07
CA THR A 1013 -16.62 -6.89 9.32
C THR A 1013 -15.55 -5.84 9.04
N ARG A 1014 -15.50 -4.73 9.79
CA ARG A 1014 -14.39 -3.76 9.65
C ARG A 1014 -13.16 -4.28 10.37
N MET A 1015 -11.99 -4.29 9.71
CA MET A 1015 -10.74 -4.77 10.34
C MET A 1015 -9.69 -3.65 10.34
N GLU A 1016 -9.10 -3.35 11.50
CA GLU A 1016 -8.06 -2.33 11.68
C GLU A 1016 -6.90 -2.86 12.54
N LEU A 1017 -5.75 -2.18 12.51
CA LEU A 1017 -4.57 -2.51 13.32
C LEU A 1017 -4.59 -1.70 14.63
N LEU A 1018 -4.47 -2.37 15.78
CA LEU A 1018 -4.25 -1.77 17.10
C LEU A 1018 -2.77 -1.92 17.46
N ASP A 1019 -1.99 -0.88 17.18
CA ASP A 1019 -0.54 -1.00 17.06
C ASP A 1019 0.19 -0.53 18.33
N VAL A 1020 0.25 -1.43 19.30
CA VAL A 1020 0.89 -1.22 20.61
C VAL A 1020 2.38 -1.57 20.63
N TYR A 1021 2.91 -2.12 19.53
CA TYR A 1021 4.28 -2.64 19.47
C TYR A 1021 5.35 -1.58 19.82
N PRO A 1022 5.39 -0.38 19.21
CA PRO A 1022 6.51 0.55 19.41
C PRO A 1022 6.63 1.03 20.86
N MET A 1023 5.51 1.39 21.50
CA MET A 1023 5.56 1.79 22.91
C MET A 1023 5.94 0.61 23.82
N SER A 1024 5.51 -0.62 23.52
CA SER A 1024 5.71 -1.76 24.42
C SER A 1024 7.13 -2.34 24.36
N VAL A 1025 7.79 -2.30 23.20
CA VAL A 1025 9.22 -2.69 23.08
C VAL A 1025 10.19 -1.70 23.73
N LEU A 1026 9.69 -0.59 24.27
CA LEU A 1026 10.50 0.30 25.10
C LEU A 1026 10.46 -0.09 26.58
N ARG A 1027 9.72 -1.13 26.99
CA ARG A 1027 9.42 -1.43 28.41
C ARG A 1027 10.14 -2.64 29.00
N GLN A 1028 11.45 -2.77 28.84
CA GLN A 1028 12.21 -3.86 29.49
C GLN A 1028 11.95 -4.00 31.02
N ASP A 1029 11.58 -2.89 31.68
CA ASP A 1029 11.21 -2.79 33.11
C ASP A 1029 9.82 -3.36 33.46
N GLY A 1030 8.96 -3.59 32.47
CA GLY A 1030 7.55 -3.98 32.66
C GLY A 1030 7.29 -5.47 32.82
N HIS A 1031 8.31 -6.31 32.65
CA HIS A 1031 8.18 -7.77 32.64
C HIS A 1031 8.16 -8.39 34.03
N VAL A 1032 7.52 -9.55 34.15
CA VAL A 1032 7.39 -10.30 35.42
C VAL A 1032 8.74 -10.75 36.01
N SER A 1033 9.79 -10.72 35.19
CA SER A 1033 11.21 -10.71 35.55
C SER A 1033 11.72 -12.00 36.20
N SER A 1034 11.65 -12.14 37.52
CA SER A 1034 12.43 -13.12 38.28
C SER A 1034 11.60 -13.92 39.30
N ALA A 1035 12.10 -15.11 39.61
CA ALA A 1035 11.56 -15.93 40.69
C ALA A 1035 11.72 -15.31 42.10
N ASP A 1036 12.53 -14.27 42.29
CA ASP A 1036 12.62 -13.57 43.59
C ASP A 1036 11.46 -12.58 43.76
N GLU A 1037 11.10 -11.84 42.70
CA GLU A 1037 9.93 -10.95 42.69
C GLU A 1037 8.61 -11.72 42.64
N CYS A 1038 8.56 -12.82 41.88
CA CYS A 1038 7.42 -13.72 41.84
C CYS A 1038 7.82 -15.21 41.74
N PRO A 1039 8.06 -15.87 42.88
CA PRO A 1039 8.39 -17.30 42.95
C PRO A 1039 7.40 -18.26 42.26
N THR A 1040 6.15 -17.82 42.09
CA THR A 1040 5.05 -18.58 41.51
C THR A 1040 4.80 -18.26 40.04
N CYS A 1041 5.38 -17.18 39.51
CA CYS A 1041 5.27 -16.80 38.10
C CYS A 1041 6.24 -17.58 37.18
N ALA A 1042 7.28 -18.17 37.76
CA ALA A 1042 8.27 -19.02 37.11
C ALA A 1042 7.66 -20.33 36.57
N ALA A 1043 6.85 -20.24 35.51
CA ALA A 1043 6.15 -21.36 34.92
C ALA A 1043 7.12 -22.44 34.41
N GLY A 1044 6.99 -23.66 34.93
CA GLY A 1044 7.78 -24.81 34.48
C GLY A 1044 9.26 -24.81 34.89
N GLY A 1045 9.66 -23.98 35.85
CA GLY A 1045 11.04 -23.94 36.36
C GLY A 1045 12.03 -23.16 35.48
N GLN A 1046 11.53 -22.30 34.57
CA GLN A 1046 12.35 -21.21 34.05
C GLN A 1046 12.60 -20.21 35.19
N GLU A 1047 13.86 -19.79 35.37
CA GLU A 1047 14.22 -18.85 36.45
C GLU A 1047 13.58 -17.46 36.29
N ARG A 1048 13.13 -17.13 35.07
CA ARG A 1048 12.73 -15.79 34.62
C ARG A 1048 11.58 -15.84 33.61
N ASP A 1049 10.64 -14.90 33.71
CA ASP A 1049 9.56 -14.67 32.73
C ASP A 1049 9.70 -13.28 32.13
N CYS A 1050 10.34 -13.23 30.97
CA CYS A 1050 10.53 -12.01 30.18
C CYS A 1050 9.56 -11.88 29.01
N LEU A 1051 8.48 -12.67 28.97
CA LEU A 1051 7.44 -12.54 27.94
C LEU A 1051 6.23 -11.77 28.49
N HIS A 1052 5.74 -12.14 29.66
CA HIS A 1052 4.55 -11.52 30.25
C HIS A 1052 4.86 -10.22 30.98
N TRP A 1053 3.82 -9.41 31.20
CA TRP A 1053 3.90 -8.10 31.81
C TRP A 1053 3.25 -8.08 33.19
N PHE A 1054 3.78 -7.26 34.09
CA PHE A 1054 3.11 -6.89 35.34
C PHE A 1054 1.76 -6.21 35.05
N LEU A 1055 0.81 -6.40 35.96
CA LEU A 1055 -0.48 -5.73 36.03
C LEU A 1055 -0.68 -5.15 37.44
N PRO A 1056 -0.79 -3.81 37.61
CA PRO A 1056 -0.76 -2.78 36.56
C PRO A 1056 0.61 -2.67 35.85
N GLY A 1057 0.63 -2.08 34.65
CA GLY A 1057 1.82 -2.01 33.79
C GLY A 1057 1.52 -1.73 32.31
N PRO A 1058 2.44 -2.09 31.38
CA PRO A 1058 2.29 -1.82 29.94
C PRO A 1058 0.96 -2.26 29.29
N PRO A 1059 0.30 -3.36 29.70
CA PRO A 1059 -1.02 -3.73 29.15
C PRO A 1059 -2.13 -2.71 29.42
N ASP A 1060 -2.02 -1.89 30.47
CA ASP A 1060 -3.00 -0.84 30.76
C ASP A 1060 -3.02 0.21 29.65
N TRP A 1061 -1.84 0.52 29.11
CA TRP A 1061 -1.68 1.39 27.95
C TRP A 1061 -2.19 0.76 26.66
N TRP A 1062 -2.20 -0.57 26.53
CA TRP A 1062 -2.93 -1.24 25.44
C TRP A 1062 -4.43 -0.98 25.56
N GLY A 1063 -4.97 -0.99 26.78
CA GLY A 1063 -6.34 -0.58 27.11
C GLY A 1063 -6.60 0.88 26.76
N HIS A 1064 -5.74 1.82 27.17
CA HIS A 1064 -5.89 3.26 26.88
C HIS A 1064 -5.83 3.57 25.37
N VAL A 1065 -4.92 2.95 24.63
CA VAL A 1065 -4.84 3.11 23.16
C VAL A 1065 -6.07 2.49 22.48
N MET A 1066 -6.54 1.31 22.92
CA MET A 1066 -7.78 0.68 22.42
C MET A 1066 -9.01 1.55 22.69
N TYR A 1067 -9.15 2.09 23.90
CA TYR A 1067 -10.23 3.00 24.27
C TYR A 1067 -10.22 4.28 23.41
N SER A 1068 -9.05 4.89 23.22
CA SER A 1068 -8.89 6.03 22.32
C SER A 1068 -9.23 5.69 20.86
N HIS A 1069 -8.96 4.46 20.42
CA HIS A 1069 -9.34 3.93 19.11
C HIS A 1069 -10.87 3.76 18.98
N LEU A 1070 -11.55 3.40 20.07
CA LEU A 1070 -13.01 3.28 20.15
C LEU A 1070 -13.71 4.65 20.12
N LEU A 1071 -13.21 5.65 20.86
CA LEU A 1071 -13.69 7.04 20.77
C LEU A 1071 -13.60 7.61 19.34
N ASP A 1072 -12.52 7.28 18.62
CA ASP A 1072 -12.36 7.66 17.22
C ASP A 1072 -13.29 6.88 16.27
N LEU A 1073 -13.85 5.74 16.70
CA LEU A 1073 -14.84 4.94 15.95
C LEU A 1073 -16.27 5.43 16.21
N SER A 1074 -16.62 5.77 17.45
CA SER A 1074 -17.96 6.27 17.83
C SER A 1074 -18.26 7.60 17.13
N ARG A 1075 -17.34 8.57 17.22
CA ARG A 1075 -17.43 9.92 16.63
C ARG A 1075 -17.55 9.98 15.10
N ARG A 1076 -17.50 8.84 14.39
CA ARG A 1076 -17.72 8.75 12.93
C ARG A 1076 -19.18 8.52 12.53
N GLY A 1077 -20.08 8.33 13.50
CA GLY A 1077 -21.53 8.32 13.27
C GLY A 1077 -22.15 9.71 13.10
N ILE A 1078 -21.37 10.76 13.40
CA ILE A 1078 -21.70 12.19 13.32
C ILE A 1078 -21.00 12.79 12.09
#